data_AF-A0A7W1G3L9-F1
#
_entry.id   AF-A0A7W1G3L9-F1
#
_cell.length_a   1.000
_cell.length_b   1.000
_cell.length_c   1.000
_cell.angle_alpha   90.00
_cell.angle_beta   90.00
_cell.angle_gamma   90.00
#
_symmetry.space_group_name_H-M   'P 1'
#
loop_
_entity.id
_entity.type
_entity.pdbx_description
1 polymer ?
#
loop_
_entity_poly.entity_id
_entity_poly.type
_entity_poly.pdbx_seq_one_letter_code
_entity_poly.pdbx_strand_id
1 'polypeptide(L)'
;MNEHAAREADRFGRTLSASEFATAAEPAVASIARPGPATDASPEMAGQGIGRLLAEQGLPSVGPIGPRFVVESLLGVGANGQVYAVVDQNLDRPLAAKVLSEDHPQRDAIEHFIDEARITASLQHPNVLPVYELDLSVRGQLYFTMKRIDGASLGDAVNGSTAAAMAKPIARINDVVAIFISVAQALSYAHHRGIIHQDIKPDNIMLGDFGEVLLVDWGSAVRVDDPHPKLYGTPLYMSPEQARLEHADARSDIYALGATLFHALTLRCPTWSDDADRFWQRKRAGEIDAPTAAERQRLPPALVAIALKALAADPSARYQTAADFRQDLQLYQAGLAVSALRDSWFARCRRSYRHNARRVWFSAAIMAVIATLALLLYGERLKEAATWGAPLVDEHFSGTDWQDRWQTKEGVWTVADGHLTTASDANTLLFNRRLSGDIAIDYVAERSGRSLPGDISLRWIPDSADTTGTIDNSYFCQIGARDNALAGIQHEGMWVAYSDFRARPGVRHRIRLEIVGDQMAMSVDGHQICRTITQLPFTGGRIALYGFNPGQSYHRVRIYTRHVAQKLPATAIGDALIRYGRYPEAIAEYQHIVESHPGTTLAHQASLREGLCRYRTGDHPAAFAVWRTLRGTDLDELARLHDLDRLNESGDYAQLTADMGALYRSASNDTRTRVALLWTTFVQDRLRQRLTARSVRELTDLVRLRDQVFPQEEATNFLTPKALITLDRTQEAVDRFAYQPLIAAEAWVAEGRADEVLNRYPWLSSLRFKCLLATGRSQEIDPAWEYESVEGTILRGEADALFASGNQRGSVCNASGHFEEVIGNRGAPPDQRIRALLFAGRIAECTEPERADIDVMMAEKRTQEALDSWGCDRSYAMWPRHLLGLEAWIAGDRARADQLFAVPPAARFHQLDFHLAHWVIVPALHELSGDRGALAVASADAMERRFCYEQKPWYNARYLTRAIDDAAYLAQPHRQFAAADLLLLKGVLAEISGEPAAASPHYRAWQALPAFRRATDLDPVLERFVAWRVAGIGAR
;
A
#
# COMPACT_ATOMS: atom_id res chain seq x y z
N MET A 1 15.98 82.90 -40.54
CA MET A 1 16.14 81.79 -39.57
C MET A 1 17.58 81.34 -39.35
N ASN A 2 18.54 81.57 -40.27
CA ASN A 2 19.94 81.13 -40.10
C ASN A 2 20.90 82.13 -39.42
N GLU A 3 20.51 83.37 -39.11
CA GLU A 3 21.41 84.35 -38.48
C GLU A 3 21.28 84.47 -36.95
N HIS A 4 20.18 83.99 -36.34
CA HIS A 4 20.02 84.10 -34.89
C HIS A 4 20.76 82.98 -34.14
N ALA A 5 20.80 81.77 -34.70
CA ALA A 5 21.57 80.63 -34.18
C ALA A 5 23.09 80.85 -34.29
N ALA A 6 23.56 81.58 -35.31
CA ALA A 6 24.97 81.91 -35.47
C ALA A 6 25.48 82.94 -34.44
N ARG A 7 24.59 83.78 -33.88
CA ARG A 7 24.96 84.81 -32.88
C ARG A 7 25.07 84.28 -31.45
N GLU A 8 24.45 83.14 -31.14
CA GLU A 8 24.62 82.50 -29.81
C GLU A 8 25.84 81.57 -29.75
N ALA A 9 26.23 80.96 -30.87
CA ALA A 9 27.43 80.12 -30.96
C ALA A 9 28.74 80.90 -30.73
N ASP A 10 28.77 82.19 -31.09
CA ASP A 10 29.98 83.03 -30.97
C ASP A 10 30.22 83.53 -29.52
N ARG A 11 29.21 83.47 -28.65
CA ARG A 11 29.31 83.96 -27.25
C ARG A 11 29.99 82.96 -26.31
N PHE A 12 30.01 81.68 -26.66
CA PHE A 12 30.63 80.60 -25.88
C PHE A 12 32.00 80.16 -26.42
N GLY A 13 32.50 80.80 -27.48
CA GLY A 13 33.71 80.41 -28.21
C GLY A 13 35.04 81.01 -27.75
N ARG A 14 35.12 81.72 -26.61
CA ARG A 14 36.42 82.16 -26.07
C ARG A 14 36.90 81.27 -24.93
N THR A 15 37.88 80.46 -25.30
CA THR A 15 38.80 79.70 -24.46
C THR A 15 39.45 80.60 -23.40
N LEU A 16 39.30 80.26 -22.13
CA LEU A 16 40.21 80.70 -21.06
C LEU A 16 40.71 79.45 -20.33
N SER A 17 42.04 79.30 -20.32
CA SER A 17 42.77 78.15 -19.80
C SER A 17 43.04 78.23 -18.30
N ALA A 18 43.34 77.08 -17.72
CA ALA A 18 43.37 76.72 -16.30
C ALA A 18 44.42 77.39 -15.37
N SER A 19 44.79 78.66 -15.56
CA SER A 19 45.82 79.33 -14.72
C SER A 19 45.33 80.55 -13.92
N GLU A 20 44.04 80.86 -13.86
CA GLU A 20 43.56 82.10 -13.20
C GLU A 20 42.74 81.89 -11.91
N PHE A 21 42.57 80.67 -11.39
CA PHE A 21 41.76 80.41 -10.20
C PHE A 21 42.53 80.24 -8.87
N ALA A 22 43.83 80.51 -8.81
CA ALA A 22 44.62 80.30 -7.60
C ALA A 22 45.25 81.60 -7.07
N THR A 23 44.48 82.46 -6.40
CA THR A 23 44.97 83.22 -5.23
C THR A 23 43.84 83.87 -4.43
N ALA A 24 44.02 83.84 -3.10
CA ALA A 24 43.22 84.45 -2.02
C ALA A 24 41.93 83.68 -1.65
N ALA A 25 41.68 83.25 -0.41
CA ALA A 25 42.32 83.53 0.87
C ALA A 25 41.96 82.42 1.90
N GLU A 26 42.87 82.15 2.84
CA GLU A 26 42.56 81.41 4.08
C GLU A 26 41.76 82.31 5.05
N PRO A 27 40.86 81.76 5.88
CA PRO A 27 40.33 82.46 7.04
C PRO A 27 40.86 81.89 8.37
N ALA A 28 41.31 82.79 9.24
CA ALA A 28 41.57 82.51 10.65
C ALA A 28 40.25 82.47 11.46
N VAL A 29 40.19 81.52 12.40
CA VAL A 29 39.07 81.28 13.33
C VAL A 29 39.09 82.27 14.49
N ALA A 30 37.92 82.82 14.85
CA ALA A 30 37.66 83.28 16.22
C ALA A 30 36.19 83.05 16.60
N SER A 31 36.02 82.45 17.78
CA SER A 31 34.78 81.91 18.37
C SER A 31 33.83 82.98 18.91
N ILE A 32 32.51 82.75 18.85
CA ILE A 32 31.56 83.31 19.82
C ILE A 32 30.53 82.23 20.23
N ALA A 33 30.30 82.16 21.54
CA ALA A 33 29.51 81.19 22.26
C ALA A 33 27.99 81.41 22.16
N ARG A 34 27.24 80.34 22.42
CA ARG A 34 25.77 80.25 22.50
C ARG A 34 25.19 81.13 23.63
N PRO A 35 23.96 81.66 23.49
CA PRO A 35 23.11 81.98 24.62
C PRO A 35 22.11 80.84 24.93
N GLY A 36 21.89 80.62 26.23
CA GLY A 36 20.83 79.78 26.80
C GLY A 36 19.48 80.51 26.94
N PRO A 37 18.48 79.89 27.60
CA PRO A 37 17.07 80.04 27.23
C PRO A 37 16.27 81.12 28.00
N ALA A 38 15.22 81.56 27.30
CA ALA A 38 13.95 82.23 27.63
C ALA A 38 13.65 82.73 29.06
N THR A 39 13.11 83.96 29.14
CA THR A 39 12.04 84.36 30.09
C THR A 39 11.16 85.47 29.53
N ASP A 40 9.89 85.44 29.94
CA ASP A 40 8.72 86.27 29.62
C ASP A 40 8.90 87.80 29.52
N ALA A 41 8.19 88.42 28.56
CA ALA A 41 7.61 89.77 28.71
C ALA A 41 6.50 90.03 27.66
N SER A 42 5.41 90.65 28.12
CA SER A 42 4.19 90.98 27.38
C SER A 42 4.31 92.24 26.51
N PRO A 43 3.38 92.49 25.57
CA PRO A 43 3.52 93.48 24.50
C PRO A 43 2.83 94.80 24.84
N GLU A 44 3.59 95.87 25.06
CA GLU A 44 3.13 97.26 24.87
C GLU A 44 4.34 98.21 24.93
N MET A 45 4.47 99.07 23.90
CA MET A 45 5.46 100.15 23.74
C MET A 45 6.84 99.84 23.12
N ALA A 46 6.89 99.54 21.81
CA ALA A 46 8.05 99.86 20.97
C ALA A 46 7.68 99.96 19.48
N GLY A 47 7.11 101.10 19.05
CA GLY A 47 6.75 101.31 17.64
C GLY A 47 6.81 102.75 17.12
N GLN A 48 7.25 103.73 17.93
CA GLN A 48 7.37 105.14 17.51
C GLN A 48 8.80 105.59 17.16
N GLY A 49 9.78 104.68 17.08
CA GLY A 49 11.20 105.05 16.92
C GLY A 49 11.83 104.83 15.54
N ILE A 50 11.26 103.97 14.69
CA ILE A 50 12.02 103.44 13.53
C ILE A 50 11.73 104.23 12.23
N GLY A 51 10.52 104.77 12.07
CA GLY A 51 10.12 105.47 10.84
C GLY A 51 10.85 106.79 10.58
N ARG A 52 11.43 107.43 11.61
CA ARG A 52 12.11 108.73 11.47
C ARG A 52 13.60 108.59 11.11
N LEU A 53 14.24 107.53 11.57
CA LEU A 53 15.64 107.19 11.24
C LEU A 53 15.81 106.77 9.78
N LEU A 54 14.80 106.15 9.19
CA LEU A 54 14.84 105.66 7.80
C LEU A 54 14.68 106.78 6.75
N ALA A 55 14.16 107.95 7.13
CA ALA A 55 13.95 109.08 6.22
C ALA A 55 15.20 109.95 6.01
N GLU A 56 16.18 109.91 6.93
CA GLU A 56 17.32 110.83 6.94
C GLU A 56 18.54 110.35 6.12
N GLN A 57 18.52 109.13 5.54
CA GLN A 57 19.67 108.57 4.80
C GLN A 57 19.55 108.48 3.26
N GLY A 58 18.64 109.22 2.61
CA GLY A 58 18.85 109.57 1.18
C GLY A 58 18.62 108.49 0.10
N LEU A 59 17.57 107.65 0.25
CA LEU A 59 16.82 106.88 -0.79
C LEU A 59 17.49 105.65 -1.48
N PRO A 60 16.72 104.70 -2.12
CA PRO A 60 15.31 104.78 -2.54
C PRO A 60 14.39 103.64 -2.04
N SER A 61 13.15 103.91 -1.61
CA SER A 61 11.88 104.01 -2.39
C SER A 61 10.96 102.86 -2.01
N VAL A 62 9.64 103.03 -2.09
CA VAL A 62 8.69 101.92 -2.14
C VAL A 62 9.31 100.86 -3.06
N GLY A 63 9.57 99.66 -2.53
CA GLY A 63 10.20 98.60 -3.30
C GLY A 63 9.42 98.36 -4.60
N PRO A 64 10.01 97.72 -5.63
CA PRO A 64 9.39 97.51 -6.95
C PRO A 64 7.97 96.92 -6.95
N ILE A 65 7.49 96.45 -5.80
CA ILE A 65 6.22 95.76 -5.58
C ILE A 65 5.19 96.69 -4.90
N GLY A 66 5.47 97.24 -3.72
CA GLY A 66 4.54 98.14 -3.02
C GLY A 66 4.87 98.33 -1.53
N PRO A 67 4.08 99.14 -0.78
CA PRO A 67 4.37 99.43 0.64
C PRO A 67 4.16 98.23 1.57
N ARG A 68 3.35 97.24 1.17
CA ARG A 68 3.09 96.01 1.94
C ARG A 68 4.29 95.05 1.94
N PHE A 69 5.04 94.98 0.83
CA PHE A 69 6.16 94.04 0.67
C PHE A 69 7.48 94.80 0.67
N VAL A 70 8.19 94.72 1.79
CA VAL A 70 9.50 95.35 1.93
C VAL A 70 10.54 94.41 1.32
N VAL A 71 11.25 94.87 0.28
CA VAL A 71 12.32 94.09 -0.37
C VAL A 71 13.54 94.06 0.52
N GLU A 72 14.01 92.85 0.85
CA GLU A 72 15.24 92.61 1.62
C GLU A 72 16.47 92.49 0.71
N SER A 73 16.39 91.64 -0.33
CA SER A 73 17.49 91.35 -1.23
C SER A 73 17.01 90.77 -2.57
N LEU A 74 17.86 90.78 -3.58
CA LEU A 74 17.66 90.02 -4.81
C LEU A 74 18.10 88.57 -4.58
N LEU A 75 17.20 87.61 -4.81
CA LEU A 75 17.48 86.16 -4.68
C LEU A 75 17.98 85.55 -6.00
N GLY A 76 17.52 86.07 -7.14
CA GLY A 76 17.96 85.58 -8.43
C GLY A 76 17.41 86.39 -9.60
N VAL A 77 18.08 86.29 -10.75
CA VAL A 77 17.64 86.85 -12.02
C VAL A 77 17.32 85.69 -12.95
N GLY A 78 16.06 85.55 -13.33
CA GLY A 78 15.58 84.54 -14.28
C GLY A 78 15.34 85.13 -15.67
N ALA A 79 15.01 84.27 -16.64
CA ALA A 79 14.75 84.67 -18.02
C ALA A 79 13.57 85.66 -18.15
N ASN A 80 12.53 85.49 -17.34
CA ASN A 80 11.28 86.26 -17.41
C ASN A 80 11.10 87.25 -16.25
N GLY A 81 12.16 87.56 -15.48
CA GLY A 81 12.05 88.50 -14.36
C GLY A 81 13.05 88.28 -13.24
N GLN A 82 12.90 89.08 -12.19
CA GLN A 82 13.76 89.08 -11.01
C GLN A 82 13.00 88.54 -9.81
N VAL A 83 13.66 87.71 -8.98
CA VAL A 83 13.08 87.16 -7.76
C VAL A 83 13.72 87.87 -6.56
N TYR A 84 12.88 88.49 -5.73
CA TYR A 84 13.27 89.24 -4.55
C TYR A 84 12.87 88.50 -3.27
N ALA A 85 13.71 88.54 -2.24
CA ALA A 85 13.29 88.25 -0.87
C ALA A 85 12.52 89.47 -0.36
N VAL A 86 11.32 89.24 0.18
CA VAL A 86 10.45 90.30 0.69
C VAL A 86 9.85 89.92 2.03
N VAL A 87 9.49 90.90 2.85
CA VAL A 87 8.71 90.70 4.08
C VAL A 87 7.31 91.28 3.87
N ASP A 88 6.29 90.44 4.04
CA ASP A 88 4.89 90.87 4.09
C ASP A 88 4.62 91.55 5.43
N GLN A 89 4.56 92.88 5.44
CA GLN A 89 4.39 93.68 6.65
C GLN A 89 3.04 93.46 7.35
N ASN A 90 2.02 92.97 6.62
CA ASN A 90 0.71 92.72 7.20
C ASN A 90 0.65 91.40 7.98
N LEU A 91 1.42 90.40 7.55
CA LEU A 91 1.43 89.05 8.13
C LEU A 91 2.72 88.73 8.88
N ASP A 92 3.68 89.66 8.89
CA ASP A 92 5.02 89.53 9.48
C ASP A 92 5.71 88.22 9.08
N ARG A 93 5.76 87.96 7.78
CA ARG A 93 6.35 86.72 7.23
C ARG A 93 7.31 87.00 6.07
N PRO A 94 8.43 86.27 5.99
CA PRO A 94 9.31 86.31 4.82
C PRO A 94 8.68 85.55 3.65
N LEU A 95 8.78 86.13 2.46
CA LEU A 95 8.30 85.62 1.19
C LEU A 95 9.36 85.82 0.10
N ALA A 96 9.16 85.17 -1.03
CA ALA A 96 9.82 85.53 -2.28
C ALA A 96 8.80 86.17 -3.23
N ALA A 97 9.21 87.17 -4.00
CA ALA A 97 8.38 87.82 -5.01
C ALA A 97 9.08 87.81 -6.36
N LYS A 98 8.48 87.16 -7.36
CA LYS A 98 8.94 87.24 -8.75
C LYS A 98 8.29 88.46 -9.38
N VAL A 99 9.09 89.31 -10.00
CA VAL A 99 8.66 90.55 -10.64
C VAL A 99 9.07 90.50 -12.11
N LEU A 100 8.11 90.75 -13.01
CA LEU A 100 8.36 90.81 -14.45
C LEU A 100 9.27 92.01 -14.77
N SER A 101 10.31 91.80 -15.58
CA SER A 101 11.26 92.85 -15.97
C SER A 101 10.61 93.94 -16.84
N GLU A 102 11.04 95.20 -16.68
CA GLU A 102 10.59 96.35 -17.51
C GLU A 102 10.92 96.16 -19.01
N ASP A 103 11.96 95.37 -19.31
CA ASP A 103 12.47 95.17 -20.68
C ASP A 103 11.65 94.15 -21.51
N HIS A 104 10.59 93.56 -20.94
CA HIS A 104 9.74 92.54 -21.61
C HIS A 104 8.29 93.00 -21.85
N PRO A 105 8.02 94.10 -22.59
CA PRO A 105 6.66 94.60 -22.84
C PRO A 105 5.88 93.78 -23.91
N GLN A 106 6.33 92.58 -24.24
CA GLN A 106 5.66 91.74 -25.24
C GLN A 106 4.48 91.01 -24.59
N ARG A 107 3.32 91.02 -25.27
CA ARG A 107 2.08 90.39 -24.81
C ARG A 107 2.29 88.94 -24.39
N ASP A 108 3.09 88.20 -25.14
CA ASP A 108 3.41 86.79 -24.87
C ASP A 108 4.14 86.62 -23.53
N ALA A 109 5.07 87.52 -23.16
CA ALA A 109 5.79 87.46 -21.89
C ALA A 109 4.87 87.70 -20.68
N ILE A 110 3.89 88.59 -20.82
CA ILE A 110 2.86 88.85 -19.80
C ILE A 110 1.94 87.64 -19.63
N GLU A 111 1.45 87.08 -20.74
CA GLU A 111 0.58 85.89 -20.73
C GLU A 111 1.32 84.70 -20.09
N HIS A 112 2.58 84.45 -20.48
CA HIS A 112 3.42 83.42 -19.87
C HIS A 112 3.65 83.62 -18.37
N PHE A 113 3.87 84.86 -17.92
CA PHE A 113 4.07 85.17 -16.49
C PHE A 113 2.81 84.92 -15.66
N ILE A 114 1.64 85.31 -16.19
CA ILE A 114 0.34 85.06 -15.54
C ILE A 114 0.04 83.56 -15.51
N ASP A 115 0.31 82.84 -16.60
CA ASP A 115 0.06 81.41 -16.71
C ASP A 115 0.97 80.62 -15.75
N GLU A 116 2.25 80.98 -15.64
CA GLU A 116 3.17 80.41 -14.64
C GLU A 116 2.59 80.52 -13.23
N ALA A 117 2.18 81.73 -12.83
CA ALA A 117 1.63 81.99 -11.51
C ALA A 117 0.33 81.20 -11.27
N ARG A 118 -0.58 81.16 -12.25
CA ARG A 118 -1.87 80.46 -12.16
C ARG A 118 -1.73 78.94 -12.13
N ILE A 119 -0.88 78.37 -12.99
CA ILE A 119 -0.60 76.93 -13.03
C ILE A 119 -0.01 76.52 -11.68
N THR A 120 1.02 77.23 -11.21
CA THR A 120 1.67 76.95 -9.93
C THR A 120 0.67 77.06 -8.76
N ALA A 121 -0.12 78.14 -8.70
CA ALA A 121 -1.12 78.34 -7.65
C ALA A 121 -2.22 77.26 -7.63
N SER A 122 -2.54 76.67 -8.79
CA SER A 122 -3.52 75.58 -8.90
C SER A 122 -3.01 74.26 -8.31
N LEU A 123 -1.69 74.12 -8.10
CA LEU A 123 -1.04 72.90 -7.65
C LEU A 123 -0.72 72.92 -6.15
N GLN A 124 -1.72 72.60 -5.33
CA GLN A 124 -1.55 72.48 -3.87
C GLN A 124 -0.95 71.13 -3.46
N HIS A 125 0.39 71.04 -3.37
CA HIS A 125 1.10 69.83 -2.97
C HIS A 125 2.37 70.18 -2.16
N PRO A 126 2.78 69.39 -1.14
CA PRO A 126 3.95 69.70 -0.30
C PRO A 126 5.28 69.82 -1.06
N ASN A 127 5.37 69.21 -2.24
CA ASN A 127 6.57 69.26 -3.10
C ASN A 127 6.43 70.19 -4.31
N VAL A 128 5.43 71.08 -4.31
CA VAL A 128 5.26 72.15 -5.31
C VAL A 128 5.34 73.50 -4.58
N LEU A 129 6.00 74.48 -5.18
CA LEU A 129 6.16 75.81 -4.59
C LEU A 129 4.80 76.52 -4.49
N PRO A 130 4.29 76.85 -3.29
CA PRO A 130 3.02 77.58 -3.18
C PRO A 130 3.18 79.04 -3.60
N VAL A 131 2.28 79.50 -4.48
CA VAL A 131 2.07 80.90 -4.85
C VAL A 131 0.92 81.47 -4.02
N TYR A 132 1.11 82.64 -3.43
CA TYR A 132 0.16 83.25 -2.49
C TYR A 132 -0.73 84.31 -3.15
N GLU A 133 -0.17 85.16 -4.01
CA GLU A 133 -0.92 86.20 -4.72
C GLU A 133 -0.19 86.61 -6.01
N LEU A 134 -0.96 87.09 -6.99
CA LEU A 134 -0.53 87.69 -8.26
C LEU A 134 -1.22 89.04 -8.37
N ASP A 135 -0.46 90.12 -8.52
CA ASP A 135 -1.00 91.49 -8.55
C ASP A 135 -0.09 92.42 -9.37
N LEU A 136 -0.50 93.68 -9.52
CA LEU A 136 0.28 94.75 -10.11
C LEU A 136 1.00 95.55 -9.03
N SER A 137 2.27 95.85 -9.28
CA SER A 137 3.05 96.68 -8.40
C SER A 137 2.63 98.15 -8.47
N VAL A 138 3.12 98.96 -7.53
CA VAL A 138 2.97 100.43 -7.58
C VAL A 138 3.55 101.07 -8.86
N ARG A 139 4.41 100.35 -9.59
CA ARG A 139 4.99 100.76 -10.88
C ARG A 139 4.27 100.13 -12.09
N GLY A 140 3.17 99.41 -11.87
CA GLY A 140 2.39 98.75 -12.93
C GLY A 140 3.03 97.47 -13.47
N GLN A 141 4.03 96.90 -12.80
CA GLN A 141 4.64 95.62 -13.19
C GLN A 141 3.88 94.46 -12.57
N LEU A 142 3.73 93.35 -13.29
CA LEU A 142 3.19 92.12 -12.71
C LEU A 142 4.20 91.51 -11.74
N TYR A 143 3.70 91.12 -10.57
CA TYR A 143 4.44 90.31 -9.63
C TYR A 143 3.55 89.22 -9.03
N PHE A 144 4.16 88.12 -8.61
CA PHE A 144 3.51 87.18 -7.72
C PHE A 144 4.41 86.83 -6.55
N THR A 145 3.79 86.60 -5.38
CA THR A 145 4.50 86.18 -4.17
C THR A 145 4.37 84.68 -3.96
N MET A 146 5.40 84.08 -3.38
CA MET A 146 5.53 82.66 -3.15
C MET A 146 6.33 82.40 -1.87
N LYS A 147 6.35 81.14 -1.40
CA LYS A 147 7.17 80.76 -0.25
C LYS A 147 8.64 81.11 -0.52
N ARG A 148 9.29 81.81 0.43
CA ARG A 148 10.75 81.97 0.41
C ARG A 148 11.37 80.61 0.74
N ILE A 149 12.25 80.13 -0.12
CA ILE A 149 12.97 78.87 0.10
C ILE A 149 14.36 79.23 0.60
N ASP A 150 14.62 78.90 1.87
CA ASP A 150 15.95 79.03 2.46
C ASP A 150 16.67 77.69 2.23
N GLY A 151 17.64 77.67 1.30
CA GLY A 151 18.32 76.45 0.84
C GLY A 151 19.06 76.63 -0.49
N ALA A 152 19.39 75.52 -1.14
CA ALA A 152 20.10 75.49 -2.44
C ALA A 152 19.39 74.61 -3.47
N SER A 153 19.69 74.78 -4.75
CA SER A 153 19.16 73.89 -5.79
C SER A 153 19.92 72.55 -5.82
N LEU A 154 19.31 71.51 -6.39
CA LEU A 154 20.01 70.28 -6.72
C LEU A 154 21.12 70.54 -7.76
N GLY A 155 21.01 71.58 -8.58
CA GLY A 155 22.04 72.00 -9.52
C GLY A 155 23.31 72.48 -8.81
N ASP A 156 23.17 73.35 -7.81
CA ASP A 156 24.28 73.79 -6.95
C ASP A 156 24.98 72.58 -6.30
N ALA A 157 24.19 71.58 -5.94
CA ALA A 157 24.66 70.37 -5.31
C ALA A 157 25.45 69.44 -6.23
N VAL A 158 25.04 69.32 -7.49
CA VAL A 158 25.68 68.45 -8.50
C VAL A 158 26.91 69.12 -9.12
N ASN A 159 26.91 70.45 -9.28
CA ASN A 159 27.96 71.20 -9.96
C ASN A 159 29.12 71.66 -9.03
N GLY A 160 29.01 71.46 -7.71
CA GLY A 160 30.10 71.70 -6.76
C GLY A 160 30.41 73.18 -6.46
N SER A 161 29.52 74.10 -6.82
CA SER A 161 29.74 75.56 -6.75
C SER A 161 29.64 76.17 -5.34
N THR A 162 29.33 75.39 -4.29
CA THR A 162 29.38 75.87 -2.90
C THR A 162 30.14 74.91 -1.98
N ALA A 163 31.45 75.14 -1.86
CA ALA A 163 32.37 74.38 -1.02
C ALA A 163 32.10 74.45 0.51
N ALA A 164 31.01 75.10 0.99
CA ALA A 164 30.80 75.35 2.42
C ALA A 164 29.43 74.97 3.01
N ALA A 165 28.41 74.56 2.24
CA ALA A 165 27.08 74.20 2.78
C ALA A 165 26.65 72.73 2.56
N MET A 166 27.44 71.97 1.80
CA MET A 166 27.05 70.66 1.25
C MET A 166 27.21 69.45 2.18
N ALA A 167 27.24 69.64 3.50
CA ALA A 167 27.53 68.54 4.42
C ALA A 167 26.33 67.62 4.76
N LYS A 168 25.10 67.85 4.25
CA LYS A 168 23.92 67.07 4.73
C LYS A 168 22.91 66.53 3.70
N PRO A 169 22.46 67.21 2.63
CA PRO A 169 21.33 66.70 1.85
C PRO A 169 21.65 65.63 0.79
N ILE A 170 22.91 65.52 0.32
CA ILE A 170 23.34 64.51 -0.67
C ILE A 170 24.58 63.77 -0.16
N ALA A 171 24.61 63.44 1.14
CA ALA A 171 25.72 62.70 1.70
C ALA A 171 25.67 61.21 1.29
N ARG A 172 24.48 60.70 0.94
CA ARG A 172 24.23 59.29 0.66
C ARG A 172 23.29 59.13 -0.54
N ILE A 173 23.42 58.00 -1.23
CA ILE A 173 22.53 57.60 -2.32
C ILE A 173 21.05 57.59 -1.90
N ASN A 174 20.74 57.26 -0.65
CA ASN A 174 19.37 57.26 -0.16
C ASN A 174 18.77 58.67 -0.06
N ASP A 175 19.59 59.70 0.12
CA ASP A 175 19.12 61.08 0.17
C ASP A 175 18.71 61.54 -1.24
N VAL A 176 19.51 61.17 -2.26
CA VAL A 176 19.14 61.33 -3.68
C VAL A 176 17.80 60.63 -3.94
N VAL A 177 17.65 59.37 -3.54
CA VAL A 177 16.40 58.63 -3.75
C VAL A 177 15.19 59.32 -3.11
N ALA A 178 15.34 59.86 -1.89
CA ALA A 178 14.28 60.60 -1.22
C ALA A 178 13.86 61.87 -1.99
N ILE A 179 14.83 62.63 -2.51
CA ILE A 179 14.58 63.81 -3.36
C ILE A 179 13.74 63.43 -4.58
N PHE A 180 14.14 62.39 -5.31
CA PHE A 180 13.43 61.96 -6.51
C PHE A 180 12.05 61.34 -6.22
N ILE A 181 11.84 60.74 -5.04
CA ILE A 181 10.50 60.31 -4.61
C ILE A 181 9.59 61.53 -4.44
N SER A 182 10.07 62.60 -3.79
CA SER A 182 9.33 63.85 -3.60
C SER A 182 9.00 64.55 -4.92
N VAL A 183 9.96 64.63 -5.85
CA VAL A 183 9.72 65.20 -7.18
C VAL A 183 8.73 64.35 -7.98
N ALA A 184 8.86 63.01 -7.94
CA ALA A 184 7.90 62.12 -8.61
C ALA A 184 6.48 62.21 -8.01
N GLN A 185 6.35 62.51 -6.70
CA GLN A 185 5.06 62.82 -6.08
C GLN A 185 4.44 64.11 -6.64
N ALA A 186 5.22 65.19 -6.75
CA ALA A 186 4.77 66.43 -7.35
C ALA A 186 4.29 66.24 -8.80
N LEU A 187 5.08 65.54 -9.62
CA LEU A 187 4.74 65.26 -11.01
C LEU A 187 3.51 64.37 -11.13
N SER A 188 3.42 63.30 -10.34
CA SER A 188 2.24 62.42 -10.34
C SER A 188 0.97 63.21 -9.99
N TYR A 189 1.05 64.19 -9.09
CA TYR A 189 -0.07 65.05 -8.72
C TYR A 189 -0.46 66.04 -9.84
N ALA A 190 0.53 66.62 -10.53
CA ALA A 190 0.32 67.54 -11.66
C ALA A 190 -0.22 66.81 -12.90
N HIS A 191 0.35 65.65 -13.24
CA HIS A 191 -0.07 64.82 -14.38
C HIS A 191 -1.53 64.36 -14.25
N HIS A 192 -1.99 64.03 -13.03
CA HIS A 192 -3.39 63.70 -12.78
C HIS A 192 -4.35 64.89 -13.04
N ARG A 193 -3.84 66.12 -13.04
CA ARG A 193 -4.59 67.34 -13.39
C ARG A 193 -4.41 67.77 -14.85
N GLY A 194 -3.74 66.95 -15.65
CA GLY A 194 -3.46 67.24 -17.06
C GLY A 194 -2.45 68.38 -17.25
N ILE A 195 -1.53 68.58 -16.30
CA ILE A 195 -0.44 69.58 -16.39
C ILE A 195 0.88 68.83 -16.55
N ILE A 196 1.69 69.21 -17.56
CA ILE A 196 3.01 68.67 -17.87
C ILE A 196 4.05 69.77 -17.62
N HIS A 197 5.16 69.47 -16.95
CA HIS A 197 6.14 70.48 -16.50
C HIS A 197 7.13 70.92 -17.60
N GLN A 198 7.59 70.00 -18.45
CA GLN A 198 8.49 70.18 -19.60
C GLN A 198 9.94 70.66 -19.35
N ASP A 199 10.26 71.25 -18.19
CA ASP A 199 11.62 71.72 -17.84
C ASP A 199 12.13 71.16 -16.50
N ILE A 200 12.11 69.83 -16.34
CA ILE A 200 12.66 69.18 -15.15
C ILE A 200 14.18 69.09 -15.27
N LYS A 201 14.88 69.74 -14.35
CA LYS A 201 16.34 69.78 -14.26
C LYS A 201 16.79 70.02 -12.81
N PRO A 202 18.07 69.77 -12.47
CA PRO A 202 18.59 70.00 -11.13
C PRO A 202 18.32 71.40 -10.57
N ASP A 203 18.45 72.45 -11.40
CA ASP A 203 18.27 73.85 -10.96
C ASP A 203 16.83 74.16 -10.56
N ASN A 204 15.85 73.39 -11.04
CA ASN A 204 14.43 73.54 -10.74
C ASN A 204 13.97 72.67 -9.55
N ILE A 205 14.90 71.98 -8.87
CA ILE A 205 14.61 71.19 -7.67
C ILE A 205 15.30 71.87 -6.50
N MET A 206 14.52 72.54 -5.65
CA MET A 206 15.01 73.25 -4.47
C MET A 206 15.03 72.35 -3.25
N LEU A 207 16.15 72.39 -2.52
CA LEU A 207 16.39 71.64 -1.29
C LEU A 207 16.45 72.64 -0.13
N GLY A 208 15.41 72.68 0.70
CA GLY A 208 15.35 73.59 1.84
C GLY A 208 16.09 73.06 3.07
N ASP A 209 16.49 73.96 3.97
CA ASP A 209 17.31 73.68 5.16
C ASP A 209 16.72 72.64 6.12
N PHE A 210 15.39 72.47 6.10
CA PHE A 210 14.66 71.54 6.95
C PHE A 210 14.26 70.23 6.25
N GLY A 211 14.87 69.91 5.10
CA GLY A 211 14.67 68.64 4.38
C GLY A 211 13.47 68.62 3.43
N GLU A 212 12.89 69.78 3.16
CA GLU A 212 11.86 69.98 2.14
C GLU A 212 12.44 69.95 0.72
N VAL A 213 11.68 69.35 -0.20
CA VAL A 213 12.05 69.23 -1.62
C VAL A 213 10.92 69.84 -2.44
N LEU A 214 11.22 70.91 -3.17
CA LEU A 214 10.23 71.68 -3.92
C LEU A 214 10.60 71.69 -5.41
N LEU A 215 9.67 71.27 -6.26
CA LEU A 215 9.77 71.46 -7.70
C LEU A 215 9.26 72.85 -8.07
N VAL A 216 10.12 73.66 -8.66
CA VAL A 216 9.89 75.08 -9.00
C VAL A 216 9.90 75.29 -10.52
N ASP A 217 9.57 76.52 -10.93
CA ASP A 217 9.62 76.98 -12.33
C ASP A 217 8.68 76.26 -13.30
N TRP A 218 7.37 76.48 -13.11
CA TRP A 218 6.30 75.96 -13.98
C TRP A 218 6.08 76.85 -15.21
N GLY A 219 7.00 77.76 -15.56
CA GLY A 219 6.83 78.71 -16.66
C GLY A 219 6.80 78.06 -18.05
N SER A 220 7.32 76.85 -18.16
CA SER A 220 7.26 76.01 -19.37
C SER A 220 6.10 75.01 -19.35
N ALA A 221 5.27 75.00 -18.31
CA ALA A 221 4.25 73.98 -18.14
C ALA A 221 3.11 74.17 -19.14
N VAL A 222 2.61 73.05 -19.65
CA VAL A 222 1.49 73.02 -20.61
C VAL A 222 0.36 72.14 -20.11
N ARG A 223 -0.86 72.42 -20.58
CA ARG A 223 -2.01 71.54 -20.36
C ARG A 223 -2.04 70.49 -21.47
N VAL A 224 -2.41 69.26 -21.14
CA VAL A 224 -2.45 68.12 -22.09
C VAL A 224 -3.27 68.44 -23.35
N ASP A 225 -4.32 69.27 -23.24
CA ASP A 225 -5.20 69.65 -24.35
C ASP A 225 -4.66 70.82 -25.22
N ASP A 226 -3.46 71.34 -24.95
CA ASP A 226 -2.85 72.43 -25.75
C ASP A 226 -2.28 71.88 -27.08
N PRO A 227 -2.83 72.28 -28.24
CA PRO A 227 -2.47 71.71 -29.54
C PRO A 227 -1.14 72.22 -30.11
N HIS A 228 -0.45 73.16 -29.45
CA HIS A 228 0.79 73.76 -29.97
C HIS A 228 2.05 73.19 -29.30
N PRO A 229 2.83 72.32 -29.98
CA PRO A 229 4.13 71.90 -29.48
C PRO A 229 5.09 73.10 -29.53
N LYS A 230 5.31 73.73 -28.38
CA LYS A 230 6.32 74.78 -28.22
C LYS A 230 7.60 74.14 -27.67
N LEU A 231 8.76 74.52 -28.23
CA LEU A 231 10.06 74.02 -27.78
C LEU A 231 10.44 74.74 -26.48
N TYR A 232 9.97 74.22 -25.35
CA TYR A 232 10.36 74.69 -24.02
C TYR A 232 11.29 73.69 -23.33
N GLY A 233 12.15 74.25 -22.47
CA GLY A 233 13.04 73.48 -21.60
C GLY A 233 14.51 73.53 -21.98
N THR A 234 15.32 73.01 -21.08
CA THR A 234 16.78 73.03 -21.16
C THR A 234 17.29 71.88 -22.04
N PRO A 235 18.02 72.12 -23.15
CA PRO A 235 18.36 71.09 -24.14
C PRO A 235 19.02 69.83 -23.56
N LEU A 236 19.78 69.94 -22.46
CA LEU A 236 20.46 68.83 -21.80
C LEU A 236 19.51 67.75 -21.24
N TYR A 237 18.30 68.14 -20.81
CA TYR A 237 17.31 67.25 -20.16
C TYR A 237 16.10 66.95 -21.05
N MET A 238 16.01 67.64 -22.18
CA MET A 238 14.95 67.49 -23.17
C MET A 238 14.84 66.04 -23.68
N SER A 239 13.59 65.57 -23.79
CA SER A 239 13.27 64.26 -24.37
C SER A 239 13.45 64.22 -25.90
N PRO A 240 13.65 63.03 -26.50
CA PRO A 240 13.82 62.90 -27.95
C PRO A 240 12.63 63.42 -28.76
N GLU A 241 11.40 63.20 -28.27
CA GLU A 241 10.17 63.71 -28.89
C GLU A 241 10.10 65.24 -28.84
N GLN A 242 10.49 65.88 -27.72
CA GLN A 242 10.59 67.35 -27.65
C GLN A 242 11.65 67.89 -28.61
N ALA A 243 12.81 67.24 -28.70
CA ALA A 243 13.88 67.64 -29.63
C ALA A 243 13.50 67.48 -31.12
N ARG A 244 12.49 66.66 -31.42
CA ARG A 244 11.88 66.47 -32.74
C ARG A 244 10.65 67.34 -32.99
N LEU A 245 10.23 68.15 -32.01
CA LEU A 245 8.99 68.93 -32.05
C LEU A 245 7.73 68.06 -32.22
N GLU A 246 7.77 66.83 -31.69
CA GLU A 246 6.62 65.93 -31.62
C GLU A 246 5.77 66.24 -30.37
N HIS A 247 4.57 65.66 -30.29
CA HIS A 247 3.69 65.85 -29.13
C HIS A 247 4.31 65.24 -27.86
N ALA A 248 4.59 66.07 -26.86
CA ALA A 248 5.14 65.68 -25.57
C ALA A 248 4.01 65.45 -24.56
N ASP A 249 4.01 64.30 -23.90
CA ASP A 249 3.07 63.95 -22.83
C ASP A 249 3.79 63.82 -21.48
N ALA A 250 3.08 63.32 -20.45
CA ALA A 250 3.65 63.08 -19.12
C ALA A 250 4.93 62.21 -19.12
N ARG A 251 5.16 61.39 -20.15
CA ARG A 251 6.36 60.54 -20.30
C ARG A 251 7.59 61.32 -20.71
N SER A 252 7.44 62.54 -21.24
CA SER A 252 8.54 63.47 -21.48
C SER A 252 9.10 64.01 -20.15
N ASP A 253 8.23 64.31 -19.17
CA ASP A 253 8.65 64.65 -17.81
C ASP A 253 9.37 63.48 -17.12
N ILE A 254 8.91 62.24 -17.34
CA ILE A 254 9.58 61.04 -16.82
C ILE A 254 10.99 60.90 -17.41
N TYR A 255 11.17 61.20 -18.69
CA TYR A 255 12.50 61.22 -19.32
C TYR A 255 13.40 62.27 -18.69
N ALA A 256 12.92 63.51 -18.54
CA ALA A 256 13.66 64.60 -17.92
C ALA A 256 14.01 64.31 -16.45
N LEU A 257 13.11 63.66 -15.71
CA LEU A 257 13.35 63.16 -14.36
C LEU A 257 14.43 62.06 -14.36
N GLY A 258 14.39 61.13 -15.31
CA GLY A 258 15.42 60.10 -15.51
C GLY A 258 16.79 60.70 -15.84
N ALA A 259 16.84 61.72 -16.70
CA ALA A 259 18.05 62.48 -17.04
C ALA A 259 18.62 63.20 -15.82
N THR A 260 17.75 63.82 -15.03
CA THR A 260 18.11 64.51 -13.78
C THR A 260 18.65 63.51 -12.74
N LEU A 261 18.04 62.32 -12.61
CA LEU A 261 18.54 61.25 -11.72
C LEU A 261 19.89 60.71 -12.19
N PHE A 262 20.03 60.47 -13.48
CA PHE A 262 21.29 60.04 -14.07
C PHE A 262 22.40 61.05 -13.79
N HIS A 263 22.12 62.34 -13.96
CA HIS A 263 23.05 63.41 -13.68
C HIS A 263 23.43 63.46 -12.19
N ALA A 264 22.45 63.39 -11.28
CA ALA A 264 22.73 63.37 -9.85
C ALA A 264 23.60 62.18 -9.40
N LEU A 265 23.49 61.02 -10.06
CA LEU A 265 24.26 59.82 -9.70
C LEU A 265 25.67 59.79 -10.31
N THR A 266 25.79 60.28 -11.54
CA THR A 266 27.02 60.18 -12.34
C THR A 266 27.84 61.47 -12.38
N LEU A 267 27.24 62.59 -11.98
CA LEU A 267 27.78 63.96 -12.11
C LEU A 267 28.07 64.36 -13.57
N ARG A 268 27.41 63.71 -14.52
CA ARG A 268 27.42 64.04 -15.95
C ARG A 268 26.03 63.94 -16.55
N CYS A 269 25.76 64.77 -17.55
CA CYS A 269 24.52 64.65 -18.32
C CYS A 269 24.50 63.35 -19.15
N PRO A 270 23.30 62.78 -19.41
CA PRO A 270 23.19 61.54 -20.18
C PRO A 270 23.54 61.72 -21.67
N THR A 271 23.49 62.93 -22.22
CA THR A 271 23.87 63.22 -23.61
C THR A 271 24.68 64.51 -23.65
N TRP A 272 25.87 64.47 -24.24
CA TRP A 272 26.71 65.65 -24.48
C TRP A 272 27.49 65.51 -25.81
N SER A 273 27.80 66.65 -26.42
CA SER A 273 28.72 66.77 -27.56
C SER A 273 29.21 68.22 -27.63
N ASP A 274 30.51 68.42 -27.82
CA ASP A 274 31.09 69.76 -28.02
C ASP A 274 30.69 70.36 -29.39
N ASP A 275 30.27 69.52 -30.32
CA ASP A 275 29.67 69.89 -31.61
C ASP A 275 28.14 69.99 -31.48
N ALA A 276 27.58 71.16 -31.83
CA ALA A 276 26.17 71.48 -31.66
C ALA A 276 25.25 70.68 -32.59
N ASP A 277 25.64 70.43 -33.84
CA ASP A 277 24.85 69.64 -34.79
C ASP A 277 24.78 68.18 -34.34
N ARG A 278 25.92 67.66 -33.88
CA ARG A 278 26.01 66.32 -33.30
C ARG A 278 25.23 66.22 -31.99
N PHE A 279 25.23 67.24 -31.14
CA PHE A 279 24.41 67.27 -29.93
C PHE A 279 22.92 67.09 -30.27
N TRP A 280 22.41 67.89 -31.22
CA TRP A 280 21.00 67.81 -31.64
C TRP A 280 20.67 66.50 -32.35
N GLN A 281 21.59 65.96 -33.17
CA GLN A 281 21.42 64.65 -33.79
C GLN A 281 21.25 63.56 -32.75
N ARG A 282 22.14 63.52 -31.74
CA ARG A 282 22.09 62.55 -30.64
C ARG A 282 20.81 62.69 -29.81
N LYS A 283 20.41 63.93 -29.50
CA LYS A 283 19.17 64.19 -28.75
C LYS A 283 17.93 63.71 -29.47
N ARG A 284 17.79 63.99 -30.77
CA ARG A 284 16.65 63.50 -31.58
C ARG A 284 16.63 61.98 -31.72
N ALA A 285 17.80 61.33 -31.73
CA ALA A 285 17.93 59.89 -31.79
C ALA A 285 17.70 59.20 -30.42
N GLY A 286 17.67 59.95 -29.31
CA GLY A 286 17.63 59.40 -27.96
C GLY A 286 18.91 58.69 -27.54
N GLU A 287 20.05 59.06 -28.13
CA GLU A 287 21.35 58.51 -27.79
C GLU A 287 21.86 59.04 -26.46
N ILE A 288 22.21 58.14 -25.55
CA ILE A 288 22.77 58.45 -24.23
C ILE A 288 24.13 57.77 -24.03
N ASP A 289 24.99 58.40 -23.24
CA ASP A 289 26.28 57.85 -22.82
C ASP A 289 26.07 56.87 -21.66
N ALA A 290 26.29 55.58 -21.91
CA ALA A 290 26.13 54.54 -20.90
C ALA A 290 27.01 54.79 -19.66
N PRO A 291 26.61 54.31 -18.46
CA PRO A 291 27.46 54.32 -17.27
C PRO A 291 28.84 53.72 -17.54
N THR A 292 29.90 54.44 -17.18
CA THR A 292 31.30 53.99 -17.29
C THR A 292 31.54 52.78 -16.39
N ALA A 293 32.62 52.02 -16.63
CA ALA A 293 32.94 50.86 -15.80
C ALA A 293 33.11 51.23 -14.32
N ALA A 294 33.74 52.37 -14.02
CA ALA A 294 33.92 52.88 -12.67
C ALA A 294 32.57 53.27 -12.01
N GLU A 295 31.67 53.91 -12.76
CA GLU A 295 30.32 54.24 -12.27
C GLU A 295 29.49 53.00 -11.98
N ARG A 296 29.55 51.97 -12.84
CA ARG A 296 28.83 50.70 -12.61
C ARG A 296 29.31 49.95 -11.36
N GLN A 297 30.57 50.12 -10.97
CA GLN A 297 31.11 49.53 -9.74
C GLN A 297 30.71 50.34 -8.50
N ARG A 298 30.67 51.67 -8.60
CA ARG A 298 30.35 52.59 -7.49
C ARG A 298 28.85 52.69 -7.21
N LEU A 299 28.02 52.64 -8.24
CA LEU A 299 26.58 52.91 -8.15
C LEU A 299 25.75 51.62 -8.01
N PRO A 300 24.67 51.63 -7.21
CA PRO A 300 23.77 50.49 -7.08
C PRO A 300 23.12 50.12 -8.43
N PRO A 301 23.23 48.86 -8.91
CA PRO A 301 22.73 48.47 -10.22
C PRO A 301 21.24 48.71 -10.41
N ALA A 302 20.44 48.51 -9.35
CA ALA A 302 19.00 48.74 -9.37
C ALA A 302 18.66 50.22 -9.63
N LEU A 303 19.40 51.15 -9.02
CA LEU A 303 19.15 52.58 -9.18
C LEU A 303 19.59 53.10 -10.55
N VAL A 304 20.70 52.58 -11.06
CA VAL A 304 21.13 52.83 -12.45
C VAL A 304 20.10 52.31 -13.45
N ALA A 305 19.54 51.11 -13.21
CA ALA A 305 18.50 50.55 -14.06
C ALA A 305 17.22 51.41 -14.08
N ILE A 306 16.81 51.96 -12.93
CA ILE A 306 15.67 52.88 -12.84
C ILE A 306 15.91 54.13 -13.71
N ALA A 307 17.07 54.77 -13.58
CA ALA A 307 17.42 55.94 -14.39
C ALA A 307 17.44 55.62 -15.90
N LEU A 308 18.05 54.49 -16.29
CA LEU A 308 18.13 54.08 -17.69
C LEU A 308 16.77 53.69 -18.28
N LYS A 309 15.88 53.07 -17.50
CA LYS A 309 14.51 52.77 -17.94
C LYS A 309 13.72 54.04 -18.22
N ALA A 310 13.85 55.07 -17.38
CA ALA A 310 13.22 56.36 -17.62
C ALA A 310 13.80 57.09 -18.85
N LEU A 311 15.09 56.89 -19.15
CA LEU A 311 15.81 57.46 -20.29
C LEU A 311 15.64 56.71 -21.62
N ALA A 312 14.76 55.71 -21.69
CA ALA A 312 14.56 54.97 -22.93
C ALA A 312 14.12 55.90 -24.09
N ALA A 313 14.69 55.72 -25.29
CA ALA A 313 14.36 56.58 -26.44
C ALA A 313 12.87 56.51 -26.80
N ASP A 314 12.30 55.30 -26.85
CA ASP A 314 10.87 55.05 -27.06
C ASP A 314 10.06 55.35 -25.76
N PRO A 315 9.08 56.29 -25.79
CA PRO A 315 8.19 56.54 -24.66
C PRO A 315 7.44 55.30 -24.14
N SER A 316 7.16 54.31 -24.99
CA SER A 316 6.47 53.08 -24.59
C SER A 316 7.33 52.16 -23.71
N ALA A 317 8.66 52.27 -23.81
CA ALA A 317 9.62 51.49 -23.03
C ALA A 317 9.95 52.13 -21.66
N ARG A 318 9.51 53.38 -21.43
CA ARG A 318 9.68 54.11 -20.17
C ARG A 318 8.68 53.64 -19.11
N TYR A 319 8.79 54.20 -17.91
CA TYR A 319 7.67 54.21 -16.97
C TYR A 319 6.49 54.95 -17.60
N GLN A 320 5.29 54.41 -17.47
CA GLN A 320 4.10 55.02 -18.07
C GLN A 320 3.53 56.13 -17.21
N THR A 321 3.80 56.11 -15.90
CA THR A 321 3.43 57.19 -14.97
C THR A 321 4.58 57.56 -14.03
N ALA A 322 4.58 58.80 -13.52
CA ALA A 322 5.51 59.23 -12.47
C ALA A 322 5.33 58.40 -11.18
N ALA A 323 4.13 57.86 -10.94
CA ALA A 323 3.85 56.94 -9.84
C ALA A 323 4.61 55.62 -9.96
N ASP A 324 4.76 55.07 -11.18
CA ASP A 324 5.53 53.83 -11.41
C ASP A 324 7.03 54.04 -11.16
N PHE A 325 7.56 55.18 -11.62
CA PHE A 325 8.95 55.57 -11.35
C PHE A 325 9.20 55.72 -9.84
N ARG A 326 8.28 56.40 -9.14
CA ARG A 326 8.31 56.53 -7.68
C ARG A 326 8.25 55.17 -6.98
N GLN A 327 7.40 54.26 -7.44
CA GLN A 327 7.27 52.94 -6.85
C GLN A 327 8.58 52.15 -6.91
N ASP A 328 9.28 52.18 -8.04
CA ASP A 328 10.58 51.52 -8.16
C ASP A 328 11.65 52.15 -7.24
N LEU A 329 11.64 53.47 -7.05
CA LEU A 329 12.50 54.14 -6.05
C LEU A 329 12.17 53.73 -4.60
N GLN A 330 10.88 53.58 -4.27
CA GLN A 330 10.44 53.10 -2.96
C GLN A 330 10.81 51.63 -2.73
N LEU A 331 10.67 50.78 -3.76
CA LEU A 331 11.12 49.38 -3.71
C LEU A 331 12.63 49.30 -3.52
N TYR A 332 13.40 50.15 -4.21
CA TYR A 332 14.84 50.27 -4.00
C TYR A 332 15.18 50.66 -2.55
N GLN A 333 14.51 51.69 -2.00
CA GLN A 333 14.73 52.17 -0.64
C GLN A 333 14.38 51.09 0.42
N ALA A 334 13.38 50.25 0.13
CA ALA A 334 12.99 49.11 0.97
C ALA A 334 13.89 47.87 0.81
N GLY A 335 14.90 47.90 -0.06
CA GLY A 335 15.77 46.76 -0.35
C GLY A 335 15.09 45.61 -1.12
N LEU A 336 13.96 45.91 -1.76
CA LEU A 336 13.15 44.97 -2.54
C LEU A 336 13.58 44.96 -4.02
N ALA A 337 13.08 43.99 -4.78
CA ALA A 337 13.33 43.91 -6.22
C ALA A 337 12.58 45.03 -6.95
N VAL A 338 13.24 45.70 -7.88
CA VAL A 338 12.67 46.80 -8.69
C VAL A 338 12.29 46.29 -10.07
N SER A 339 11.26 46.87 -10.69
CA SER A 339 10.79 46.43 -12.01
C SER A 339 11.82 46.68 -13.13
N ALA A 340 12.71 47.67 -12.95
CA ALA A 340 13.76 48.00 -13.91
C ALA A 340 14.89 46.95 -14.01
N LEU A 341 15.04 46.05 -13.03
CA LEU A 341 16.12 45.07 -13.00
C LEU A 341 15.55 43.66 -12.83
N ARG A 342 15.74 42.80 -13.84
CA ARG A 342 15.37 41.37 -13.74
C ARG A 342 16.32 40.64 -12.77
N ASP A 343 15.93 40.55 -11.50
CA ASP A 343 16.65 39.75 -10.50
C ASP A 343 16.51 38.23 -10.79
N SER A 344 17.60 37.48 -10.63
CA SER A 344 17.53 36.01 -10.61
C SER A 344 16.85 35.52 -9.32
N TRP A 345 16.17 34.37 -9.39
CA TRP A 345 15.43 33.82 -8.25
C TRP A 345 16.31 33.58 -7.00
N PHE A 346 17.58 33.19 -7.20
CA PHE A 346 18.56 33.01 -6.13
C PHE A 346 18.87 34.31 -5.37
N ALA A 347 18.93 35.45 -6.07
CA ALA A 347 19.20 36.74 -5.44
C ALA A 347 18.04 37.20 -4.54
N ARG A 348 16.80 36.89 -4.92
CA ARG A 348 15.59 37.17 -4.14
C ARG A 348 15.57 36.39 -2.81
N CYS A 349 15.91 35.10 -2.84
CA CYS A 349 15.99 34.26 -1.64
C CYS A 349 17.07 34.76 -0.66
N ARG A 350 18.24 35.16 -1.16
CA ARG A 350 19.36 35.61 -0.30
C ARG A 350 19.07 36.93 0.43
N ARG A 351 18.36 37.88 -0.20
CA ARG A 351 17.94 39.14 0.46
C ARG A 351 16.86 38.90 1.51
N SER A 352 15.87 38.06 1.23
CA SER A 352 14.80 37.74 2.18
C SER A 352 15.34 37.03 3.43
N TYR A 353 16.34 36.15 3.26
CA TYR A 353 17.04 35.49 4.37
C TYR A 353 17.78 36.48 5.30
N ARG A 354 18.47 37.49 4.74
CA ARG A 354 19.22 38.48 5.54
C ARG A 354 18.33 39.39 6.38
N HIS A 355 17.15 39.76 5.88
CA HIS A 355 16.28 40.71 6.58
C HIS A 355 15.35 40.05 7.61
N ASN A 356 14.99 38.78 7.39
CA ASN A 356 14.00 38.07 8.20
C ASN A 356 14.55 36.81 8.89
N ALA A 357 15.87 36.70 9.08
CA ALA A 357 16.54 35.51 9.62
C ALA A 357 15.84 34.96 10.89
N ARG A 358 15.44 35.83 11.83
CA ARG A 358 14.71 35.41 13.05
C ARG A 358 13.34 34.80 12.75
N ARG A 359 12.58 35.35 11.79
CA ARG A 359 11.26 34.83 11.39
C ARG A 359 11.41 33.52 10.60
N VAL A 360 12.40 33.42 9.73
CA VAL A 360 12.71 32.19 8.99
C VAL A 360 13.09 31.07 9.97
N TRP A 361 13.96 31.36 10.94
CA TRP A 361 14.33 30.38 11.98
C TRP A 361 13.15 30.05 12.91
N PHE A 362 12.29 31.00 13.26
CA PHE A 362 11.10 30.75 14.07
C PHE A 362 10.06 29.89 13.32
N SER A 363 9.79 30.18 12.04
CA SER A 363 8.93 29.36 11.19
C SER A 363 9.53 27.97 10.95
N ALA A 364 10.85 27.86 10.76
CA ALA A 364 11.53 26.57 10.65
C ALA A 364 11.46 25.77 11.95
N ALA A 365 11.60 26.42 13.11
CA ALA A 365 11.45 25.78 14.41
C ALA A 365 10.01 25.32 14.66
N ILE A 366 9.00 26.13 14.32
CA ILE A 366 7.59 25.73 14.40
C ILE A 366 7.30 24.56 13.45
N MET A 367 7.78 24.62 12.21
CA MET A 367 7.62 23.51 11.25
C MET A 367 8.34 22.25 11.73
N ALA A 368 9.52 22.37 12.35
CA ALA A 368 10.22 21.25 12.95
C ALA A 368 9.46 20.68 14.16
N VAL A 369 8.88 21.52 15.01
CA VAL A 369 8.04 21.08 16.13
C VAL A 369 6.76 20.41 15.63
N ILE A 370 6.07 20.99 14.64
CA ILE A 370 4.87 20.39 14.03
C ILE A 370 5.23 19.07 13.35
N ALA A 371 6.33 19.01 12.58
CA ALA A 371 6.79 17.79 11.93
C ALA A 371 7.21 16.72 12.95
N THR A 372 7.88 17.11 14.04
CA THR A 372 8.26 16.19 15.13
C THR A 372 7.03 15.71 15.88
N LEU A 373 6.08 16.58 16.20
CA LEU A 373 4.81 16.22 16.84
C LEU A 373 3.98 15.33 15.91
N ALA A 374 3.93 15.63 14.61
CA ALA A 374 3.30 14.78 13.62
C ALA A 374 4.01 13.42 13.52
N LEU A 375 5.34 13.36 13.54
CA LEU A 375 6.09 12.10 13.56
C LEU A 375 5.88 11.31 14.87
N LEU A 376 5.78 11.99 16.00
CA LEU A 376 5.52 11.36 17.30
C LEU A 376 4.09 10.83 17.36
N LEU A 377 3.09 11.62 16.96
CA LEU A 377 1.68 11.20 16.91
C LEU A 377 1.44 10.13 15.85
N TYR A 378 2.09 10.24 14.69
CA TYR A 378 2.05 9.21 13.64
C TYR A 378 2.81 7.95 14.08
N GLY A 379 3.93 8.10 14.80
CA GLY A 379 4.69 7.00 15.39
C GLY A 379 3.92 6.29 16.51
N GLU A 380 3.22 7.01 17.37
CA GLU A 380 2.30 6.47 18.38
C GLU A 380 1.14 5.73 17.71
N ARG A 381 0.49 6.32 16.70
CA ARG A 381 -0.56 5.64 15.93
C ARG A 381 -0.06 4.43 15.15
N LEU A 382 1.15 4.48 14.60
CA LEU A 382 1.78 3.32 13.95
C LEU A 382 2.13 2.24 14.98
N LYS A 383 2.54 2.59 16.21
CA LYS A 383 2.77 1.64 17.30
C LYS A 383 1.46 1.02 17.80
N GLU A 384 0.40 1.80 17.94
CA GLU A 384 -0.95 1.30 18.26
C GLU A 384 -1.51 0.42 17.14
N ALA A 385 -1.30 0.78 15.87
CA ALA A 385 -1.69 -0.04 14.72
C ALA A 385 -0.81 -1.28 14.52
N ALA A 386 0.45 -1.26 14.98
CA ALA A 386 1.38 -2.38 14.88
C ALA A 386 1.26 -3.36 16.06
N THR A 387 0.75 -2.93 17.21
CA THR A 387 0.59 -3.80 18.39
C THR A 387 -0.81 -4.41 18.46
N TRP A 388 -0.93 -5.57 19.11
CA TRP A 388 -2.19 -6.29 19.27
C TRP A 388 -3.11 -5.72 20.38
N GLY A 389 -2.69 -4.61 21.01
CA GLY A 389 -3.43 -3.96 22.10
C GLY A 389 -3.59 -4.83 23.35
N ALA A 390 -4.59 -4.50 24.17
CA ALA A 390 -5.03 -5.34 25.28
C ALA A 390 -5.85 -6.54 24.76
N PRO A 391 -5.75 -7.71 25.41
CA PRO A 391 -6.55 -8.86 25.00
C PRO A 391 -8.04 -8.58 25.18
N LEU A 392 -8.84 -8.93 24.17
CA LEU A 392 -10.30 -8.95 24.22
C LEU A 392 -10.81 -9.91 25.29
N VAL A 393 -10.09 -11.02 25.50
CA VAL A 393 -10.35 -12.04 26.50
C VAL A 393 -9.03 -12.53 27.07
N ASP A 394 -8.96 -12.69 28.38
CA ASP A 394 -7.81 -13.23 29.11
C ASP A 394 -8.27 -14.30 30.10
N GLU A 395 -8.45 -15.51 29.58
CA GLU A 395 -9.05 -16.63 30.28
C GLU A 395 -8.00 -17.43 31.06
N HIS A 396 -8.21 -17.61 32.35
CA HIS A 396 -7.32 -18.38 33.24
C HIS A 396 -7.94 -19.70 33.72
N PHE A 397 -9.23 -19.93 33.43
CA PHE A 397 -9.97 -21.13 33.82
C PHE A 397 -9.92 -21.49 35.32
N SER A 398 -9.69 -20.52 36.20
CA SER A 398 -9.57 -20.73 37.66
C SER A 398 -10.90 -20.71 38.42
N GLY A 399 -12.00 -20.33 37.77
CA GLY A 399 -13.37 -20.23 38.34
C GLY A 399 -14.42 -20.96 37.50
N THR A 400 -15.71 -20.69 37.70
CA THR A 400 -16.81 -21.25 36.88
C THR A 400 -17.35 -20.27 35.83
N ASP A 401 -16.96 -19.00 35.88
CA ASP A 401 -17.45 -17.91 35.02
C ASP A 401 -17.02 -18.03 33.54
N TRP A 402 -16.01 -18.84 33.25
CA TRP A 402 -15.60 -19.14 31.87
C TRP A 402 -16.71 -19.86 31.08
N GLN A 403 -17.62 -20.56 31.76
CA GLN A 403 -18.75 -21.29 31.15
C GLN A 403 -19.79 -20.34 30.50
N ASP A 404 -19.81 -19.06 30.89
CA ASP A 404 -20.62 -18.04 30.21
C ASP A 404 -20.03 -17.67 28.83
N ARG A 405 -18.71 -17.76 28.71
CA ARG A 405 -17.95 -17.36 27.51
C ARG A 405 -17.64 -18.53 26.58
N TRP A 406 -17.63 -19.74 27.09
CA TRP A 406 -17.30 -20.96 26.35
C TRP A 406 -18.38 -22.02 26.50
N GLN A 407 -18.69 -22.72 25.42
CA GLN A 407 -19.68 -23.79 25.37
C GLN A 407 -19.04 -25.11 24.99
N THR A 408 -19.22 -26.14 25.82
CA THR A 408 -18.85 -27.52 25.48
C THR A 408 -19.70 -28.03 24.33
N LYS A 409 -19.05 -28.47 23.25
CA LYS A 409 -19.70 -29.12 22.11
C LYS A 409 -19.59 -30.62 22.20
N GLU A 410 -18.41 -31.12 22.55
CA GLU A 410 -18.09 -32.55 22.65
C GLU A 410 -17.10 -32.77 23.81
N GLY A 411 -17.15 -33.98 24.38
CA GLY A 411 -16.26 -34.41 25.47
C GLY A 411 -16.53 -33.78 26.83
N VAL A 412 -15.71 -34.15 27.80
CA VAL A 412 -15.80 -33.72 29.20
C VAL A 412 -14.61 -32.84 29.53
N TRP A 413 -14.92 -31.60 29.93
CA TRP A 413 -13.93 -30.60 30.34
C TRP A 413 -14.04 -30.36 31.84
N THR A 414 -12.92 -30.44 32.54
CA THR A 414 -12.84 -30.22 33.98
C THR A 414 -11.80 -29.16 34.31
N VAL A 415 -11.89 -28.54 35.48
CA VAL A 415 -10.82 -27.67 35.99
C VAL A 415 -10.06 -28.47 37.05
N ALA A 416 -8.79 -28.76 36.79
CA ALA A 416 -7.87 -29.43 37.70
C ALA A 416 -6.64 -28.56 37.94
N ASP A 417 -6.23 -28.40 39.19
CA ASP A 417 -5.11 -27.54 39.61
C ASP A 417 -5.18 -26.10 39.07
N GLY A 418 -6.39 -25.56 38.90
CA GLY A 418 -6.64 -24.20 38.39
C GLY A 418 -6.48 -24.05 36.89
N HIS A 419 -6.49 -25.15 36.13
CA HIS A 419 -6.34 -25.18 34.68
C HIS A 419 -7.42 -26.05 34.04
N LEU A 420 -7.80 -25.73 32.81
CA LEU A 420 -8.79 -26.49 32.06
C LEU A 420 -8.16 -27.77 31.52
N THR A 421 -8.74 -28.93 31.82
CA THR A 421 -8.23 -30.25 31.43
C THR A 421 -9.28 -31.07 30.67
N THR A 422 -8.82 -31.85 29.69
CA THR A 422 -9.66 -32.85 29.02
C THR A 422 -9.78 -34.11 29.89
N ALA A 423 -11.00 -34.63 30.04
CA ALA A 423 -11.31 -35.78 30.90
C ALA A 423 -11.94 -36.98 30.15
N SER A 424 -12.27 -36.82 28.88
CA SER A 424 -12.73 -37.91 27.99
C SER A 424 -11.99 -37.83 26.65
N ASP A 425 -12.39 -38.64 25.66
CA ASP A 425 -11.94 -38.49 24.28
C ASP A 425 -12.77 -37.45 23.51
N ALA A 426 -12.24 -37.00 22.38
CA ALA A 426 -12.84 -36.08 21.41
C ALA A 426 -13.48 -34.82 22.05
N ASN A 427 -12.65 -33.99 22.68
CA ASN A 427 -13.12 -32.82 23.42
C ASN A 427 -13.10 -31.57 22.56
N THR A 428 -14.24 -30.88 22.46
CA THR A 428 -14.37 -29.59 21.75
C THR A 428 -15.02 -28.54 22.65
N LEU A 429 -14.32 -27.42 22.90
CA LEU A 429 -14.83 -26.28 23.66
C LEU A 429 -14.88 -25.02 22.80
N LEU A 430 -16.09 -24.56 22.46
CA LEU A 430 -16.33 -23.44 21.55
C LEU A 430 -16.37 -22.10 22.30
N PHE A 431 -15.70 -21.08 21.78
CA PHE A 431 -15.87 -19.71 22.29
C PHE A 431 -17.16 -19.08 21.72
N ASN A 432 -18.03 -18.58 22.59
CA ASN A 432 -19.39 -18.15 22.24
C ASN A 432 -19.42 -16.90 21.35
N ARG A 433 -18.44 -16.01 21.50
CA ARG A 433 -18.39 -14.74 20.78
C ARG A 433 -17.73 -14.90 19.40
N ARG A 434 -18.35 -14.27 18.39
CA ARG A 434 -17.76 -14.15 17.05
C ARG A 434 -16.62 -13.13 17.04
N LEU A 435 -15.59 -13.43 16.27
CA LEU A 435 -14.41 -12.60 16.09
C LEU A 435 -14.35 -12.10 14.64
N SER A 436 -13.84 -10.89 14.43
CA SER A 436 -13.75 -10.23 13.14
C SER A 436 -12.50 -9.36 13.04
N GLY A 437 -11.98 -9.17 11.83
CA GLY A 437 -10.73 -8.46 11.59
C GLY A 437 -9.50 -9.32 11.89
N ASP A 438 -8.34 -8.69 12.05
CA ASP A 438 -7.10 -9.38 12.41
C ASP A 438 -7.21 -9.90 13.85
N ILE A 439 -6.89 -11.18 14.04
CA ILE A 439 -7.02 -11.89 15.30
C ILE A 439 -5.68 -12.52 15.69
N ALA A 440 -5.31 -12.42 16.96
CA ALA A 440 -4.25 -13.24 17.54
C ALA A 440 -4.76 -14.00 18.74
N ILE A 441 -4.30 -15.23 18.91
CA ILE A 441 -4.68 -16.09 20.02
C ILE A 441 -3.39 -16.63 20.64
N ASP A 442 -3.11 -16.22 21.86
CA ASP A 442 -2.03 -16.78 22.65
C ASP A 442 -2.62 -17.79 23.64
N TYR A 443 -2.15 -19.03 23.63
CA TYR A 443 -2.53 -20.00 24.64
C TYR A 443 -1.35 -20.79 25.18
N VAL A 444 -1.44 -21.17 26.45
CA VAL A 444 -0.45 -22.02 27.11
C VAL A 444 -1.07 -23.38 27.33
N ALA A 445 -0.48 -24.40 26.72
CA ALA A 445 -0.98 -25.76 26.84
C ALA A 445 0.15 -26.76 27.11
N GLU A 446 -0.22 -27.85 27.77
CA GLU A 446 0.68 -28.94 28.15
C GLU A 446 0.01 -30.27 27.86
N ARG A 447 0.79 -31.19 27.28
CA ARG A 447 0.38 -32.58 27.05
C ARG A 447 0.79 -33.44 28.25
N SER A 448 -0.10 -34.32 28.72
CA SER A 448 0.22 -35.27 29.77
C SER A 448 1.39 -36.20 29.41
N GLY A 449 2.10 -36.66 30.43
CA GLY A 449 3.22 -37.62 30.30
C GLY A 449 2.81 -39.09 30.24
N ARG A 450 1.52 -39.41 30.40
CA ARG A 450 1.00 -40.79 30.23
C ARG A 450 0.91 -41.10 28.74
N SER A 451 1.14 -42.36 28.40
CA SER A 451 1.51 -42.95 27.09
C SER A 451 0.59 -42.68 25.88
N LEU A 452 -0.48 -41.89 26.01
CA LEU A 452 -1.38 -41.58 24.90
C LEU A 452 -1.02 -40.26 24.22
N PRO A 453 -0.84 -40.24 22.90
CA PRO A 453 -0.53 -39.02 22.18
C PRO A 453 -1.78 -38.18 21.94
N GLY A 454 -2.10 -37.31 22.88
CA GLY A 454 -3.07 -36.23 22.65
C GLY A 454 -2.45 -35.07 21.90
N ASP A 455 -3.26 -34.39 21.09
CA ASP A 455 -2.92 -33.11 20.48
C ASP A 455 -3.43 -31.95 21.35
N ILE A 456 -2.64 -30.87 21.44
CA ILE A 456 -3.03 -29.60 22.04
C ILE A 456 -3.36 -28.66 20.89
N SER A 457 -4.62 -28.62 20.50
CA SER A 457 -5.02 -28.07 19.21
C SER A 457 -6.09 -27.00 19.35
N LEU A 458 -6.12 -26.09 18.38
CA LEU A 458 -7.13 -25.04 18.27
C LEU A 458 -7.79 -25.12 16.90
N ARG A 459 -9.10 -24.91 16.84
CA ARG A 459 -9.86 -24.79 15.60
C ARG A 459 -10.29 -23.35 15.38
N TRP A 460 -10.00 -22.83 14.20
CA TRP A 460 -10.59 -21.61 13.67
C TRP A 460 -11.74 -21.98 12.73
N ILE A 461 -12.95 -21.50 13.00
CA ILE A 461 -14.17 -21.83 12.26
C ILE A 461 -14.61 -20.58 11.49
N PRO A 462 -14.35 -20.47 10.18
CA PRO A 462 -14.74 -19.32 9.37
C PRO A 462 -16.27 -19.14 9.33
N ASP A 463 -16.73 -17.89 9.23
CA ASP A 463 -18.17 -17.57 9.15
C ASP A 463 -18.88 -18.15 7.90
N SER A 464 -18.13 -18.54 6.85
CA SER A 464 -18.66 -19.16 5.63
C SER A 464 -19.03 -20.65 5.77
N ALA A 465 -18.83 -21.23 6.95
CA ALA A 465 -19.23 -22.61 7.23
C ALA A 465 -20.75 -22.68 7.43
N ASP A 466 -21.40 -23.50 6.61
CA ASP A 466 -22.84 -23.71 6.60
C ASP A 466 -23.38 -24.03 8.01
N THR A 467 -24.54 -23.47 8.33
CA THR A 467 -25.13 -23.40 9.69
C THR A 467 -25.67 -24.74 10.24
N THR A 468 -25.14 -25.88 9.81
CA THR A 468 -25.58 -27.21 10.26
C THR A 468 -24.88 -27.72 11.52
N GLY A 469 -23.90 -26.98 12.04
CA GLY A 469 -23.26 -27.31 13.33
C GLY A 469 -22.18 -28.39 13.23
N THR A 470 -21.75 -28.80 12.03
CA THR A 470 -20.58 -29.67 11.87
C THR A 470 -19.28 -28.85 11.77
N ILE A 471 -18.24 -29.32 12.45
CA ILE A 471 -16.92 -28.67 12.59
C ILE A 471 -16.06 -28.85 11.31
N ASP A 472 -16.66 -29.36 10.22
CA ASP A 472 -15.96 -29.93 9.07
C ASP A 472 -15.21 -28.90 8.21
N ASN A 473 -15.64 -27.63 8.21
CA ASN A 473 -15.01 -26.56 7.44
C ASN A 473 -14.04 -25.68 8.27
N SER A 474 -13.49 -26.22 9.35
CA SER A 474 -12.57 -25.49 10.23
C SER A 474 -11.12 -25.57 9.75
N TYR A 475 -10.32 -24.57 10.14
CA TYR A 475 -8.86 -24.63 10.13
C TYR A 475 -8.40 -25.20 11.45
N PHE A 476 -7.87 -26.41 11.40
CA PHE A 476 -7.43 -27.15 12.56
C PHE A 476 -5.93 -26.96 12.75
N CYS A 477 -5.56 -26.14 13.74
CA CYS A 477 -4.20 -25.82 14.10
C CYS A 477 -3.74 -26.83 15.15
N GLN A 478 -2.99 -27.84 14.72
CA GLN A 478 -2.67 -29.00 15.52
C GLN A 478 -1.22 -28.99 15.99
N ILE A 479 -1.03 -29.33 17.26
CA ILE A 479 0.30 -29.57 17.85
C ILE A 479 0.24 -30.90 18.59
N GLY A 480 1.13 -31.82 18.24
CA GLY A 480 1.16 -33.15 18.85
C GLY A 480 0.28 -34.19 18.15
N ALA A 481 -0.20 -33.90 16.94
CA ALA A 481 -0.97 -34.84 16.13
C ALA A 481 -0.13 -36.07 15.74
N ARG A 482 -0.83 -37.19 15.47
CA ARG A 482 -0.28 -38.51 15.09
C ARG A 482 0.96 -38.90 15.91
N ASP A 483 0.74 -39.30 17.15
CA ASP A 483 1.83 -39.68 18.05
C ASP A 483 2.84 -38.56 18.36
N ASN A 484 2.42 -37.30 18.20
CA ASN A 484 3.33 -36.14 18.30
C ASN A 484 4.50 -36.21 17.30
N ALA A 485 4.24 -36.81 16.13
CA ALA A 485 5.16 -36.81 15.02
C ALA A 485 5.08 -35.53 14.19
N LEU A 486 4.01 -34.73 14.34
CA LEU A 486 3.72 -33.59 13.49
C LEU A 486 2.93 -32.46 14.18
N ALA A 487 3.16 -31.25 13.69
CA ALA A 487 2.38 -30.05 13.97
C ALA A 487 2.07 -29.31 12.66
N GLY A 488 0.96 -28.57 12.60
CA GLY A 488 0.60 -27.85 11.39
C GLY A 488 -0.83 -27.35 11.37
N ILE A 489 -1.28 -26.94 10.19
CA ILE A 489 -2.64 -26.43 9.96
C ILE A 489 -3.31 -27.33 8.92
N GLN A 490 -4.49 -27.83 9.26
CA GLN A 490 -5.33 -28.63 8.38
C GLN A 490 -6.62 -27.88 8.02
N HIS A 491 -7.13 -28.03 6.81
CA HIS A 491 -8.42 -27.51 6.38
C HIS A 491 -9.11 -28.53 5.47
N GLU A 492 -10.39 -28.84 5.71
CA GLU A 492 -11.16 -29.88 4.96
C GLU A 492 -10.42 -31.25 4.87
N GLY A 493 -9.74 -31.64 5.95
CA GLY A 493 -8.95 -32.86 6.00
C GLY A 493 -7.64 -32.82 5.20
N MET A 494 -7.23 -31.66 4.68
CA MET A 494 -6.00 -31.43 3.92
C MET A 494 -4.99 -30.62 4.72
N TRP A 495 -3.72 -31.01 4.69
CA TRP A 495 -2.66 -30.24 5.35
C TRP A 495 -2.30 -29.04 4.49
N VAL A 496 -2.59 -27.85 5.00
CA VAL A 496 -2.34 -26.57 4.32
C VAL A 496 -1.14 -25.82 4.90
N ALA A 497 -0.55 -26.32 5.99
CA ALA A 497 0.77 -25.96 6.49
C ALA A 497 1.32 -27.09 7.38
N TYR A 498 2.63 -27.28 7.40
CA TYR A 498 3.29 -28.38 8.11
C TYR A 498 4.54 -27.91 8.85
N SER A 499 4.86 -28.57 9.96
CA SER A 499 6.08 -28.42 10.74
C SER A 499 6.49 -29.76 11.35
N ASP A 500 7.80 -29.97 11.49
CA ASP A 500 8.39 -31.11 12.20
C ASP A 500 8.43 -30.92 13.73
N PHE A 501 7.85 -29.82 14.24
CA PHE A 501 7.77 -29.51 15.67
C PHE A 501 7.04 -30.61 16.46
N ARG A 502 7.56 -30.89 17.68
CA ARG A 502 7.07 -31.92 18.59
C ARG A 502 6.91 -31.37 20.00
N ALA A 503 5.71 -31.43 20.54
CA ALA A 503 5.42 -31.08 21.92
C ALA A 503 6.03 -32.10 22.88
N ARG A 504 6.78 -31.63 23.87
CA ARG A 504 7.38 -32.53 24.87
C ARG A 504 6.33 -32.82 25.95
N PRO A 505 6.07 -34.10 26.32
CA PRO A 505 5.17 -34.41 27.42
C PRO A 505 5.62 -33.74 28.72
N GLY A 506 4.68 -33.20 29.49
CA GLY A 506 4.97 -32.51 30.75
C GLY A 506 5.65 -31.14 30.61
N VAL A 507 5.81 -30.63 29.39
CA VAL A 507 6.37 -29.31 29.11
C VAL A 507 5.26 -28.38 28.63
N ARG A 508 5.18 -27.21 29.27
CA ARG A 508 4.27 -26.14 28.85
C ARG A 508 4.82 -25.43 27.64
N HIS A 509 4.02 -25.39 26.57
CA HIS A 509 4.34 -24.66 25.35
C HIS A 509 3.48 -23.41 25.25
N ARG A 510 4.11 -22.30 24.85
CA ARG A 510 3.40 -21.05 24.54
C ARG A 510 3.09 -21.02 23.05
N ILE A 511 1.82 -21.10 22.70
CA ILE A 511 1.38 -21.21 21.33
C ILE A 511 0.67 -19.93 20.93
N ARG A 512 0.98 -19.43 19.75
CA ARG A 512 0.38 -18.22 19.18
C ARG A 512 -0.15 -18.53 17.78
N LEU A 513 -1.43 -18.27 17.57
CA LEU A 513 -2.06 -18.28 16.26
C LEU A 513 -2.36 -16.84 15.85
N GLU A 514 -1.85 -16.39 14.71
CA GLU A 514 -2.19 -15.09 14.12
C GLU A 514 -2.96 -15.29 12.82
N ILE A 515 -4.07 -14.59 12.68
CA ILE A 515 -4.95 -14.58 11.52
C ILE A 515 -5.04 -13.13 11.06
N VAL A 516 -4.35 -12.80 9.97
CA VAL A 516 -4.19 -11.43 9.48
C VAL A 516 -4.51 -11.41 8.00
N GLY A 517 -5.58 -10.70 7.61
CA GLY A 517 -6.06 -10.71 6.24
C GLY A 517 -6.34 -12.13 5.74
N ASP A 518 -5.59 -12.59 4.75
CA ASP A 518 -5.64 -13.93 4.13
C ASP A 518 -4.56 -14.89 4.65
N GLN A 519 -3.82 -14.50 5.68
CA GLN A 519 -2.74 -15.29 6.25
C GLN A 519 -3.11 -15.87 7.60
N MET A 520 -2.68 -17.11 7.85
CA MET A 520 -2.74 -17.74 9.16
C MET A 520 -1.36 -18.30 9.49
N ALA A 521 -0.81 -17.90 10.63
CA ALA A 521 0.52 -18.29 11.09
C ALA A 521 0.46 -18.87 12.50
N MET A 522 1.15 -19.98 12.72
CA MET A 522 1.26 -20.63 14.01
C MET A 522 2.71 -20.57 14.50
N SER A 523 2.88 -20.10 15.73
CA SER A 523 4.16 -20.00 16.42
C SER A 523 4.13 -20.76 17.74
N VAL A 524 5.24 -21.39 18.10
CA VAL A 524 5.42 -22.09 19.37
C VAL A 524 6.71 -21.60 20.03
N ASP A 525 6.62 -21.25 21.32
CA ASP A 525 7.71 -20.74 22.15
C ASP A 525 8.47 -19.55 21.53
N GLY A 526 7.75 -18.71 20.78
CA GLY A 526 8.29 -17.52 20.13
C GLY A 526 8.84 -17.74 18.73
N HIS A 527 8.80 -18.97 18.21
CA HIS A 527 9.25 -19.30 16.86
C HIS A 527 8.07 -19.66 15.97
N GLN A 528 7.95 -19.04 14.79
CA GLN A 528 6.94 -19.42 13.81
C GLN A 528 7.28 -20.80 13.24
N ILE A 529 6.38 -21.77 13.44
CA ILE A 529 6.61 -23.16 13.03
C ILE A 529 5.95 -23.47 11.69
N CYS A 530 4.84 -22.81 11.33
CA CYS A 530 4.22 -22.95 10.03
C CYS A 530 3.30 -21.77 9.71
N ARG A 531 3.01 -21.55 8.43
CA ARG A 531 2.07 -20.54 7.94
C ARG A 531 1.30 -21.04 6.72
N THR A 532 0.10 -20.54 6.51
CA THR A 532 -0.70 -20.77 5.30
C THR A 532 -1.32 -19.47 4.81
N ILE A 533 -1.69 -19.44 3.54
CA ILE A 533 -2.32 -18.29 2.89
C ILE A 533 -3.55 -18.78 2.12
N THR A 534 -4.71 -18.19 2.39
CA THR A 534 -5.98 -18.53 1.77
C THR A 534 -6.27 -17.65 0.56
N GLN A 535 -7.10 -18.10 -0.38
CA GLN A 535 -7.46 -17.28 -1.55
C GLN A 535 -8.35 -16.07 -1.19
N LEU A 536 -9.14 -16.19 -0.12
CA LEU A 536 -9.94 -15.11 0.45
C LEU A 536 -9.44 -14.74 1.85
N PRO A 537 -9.51 -13.46 2.23
CA PRO A 537 -9.21 -13.05 3.60
C PRO A 537 -10.17 -13.67 4.60
N PHE A 538 -9.66 -13.99 5.78
CA PHE A 538 -10.45 -14.33 6.94
C PHE A 538 -11.25 -13.09 7.36
N THR A 539 -12.53 -13.05 7.02
CA THR A 539 -13.39 -11.90 7.33
C THR A 539 -13.98 -11.98 8.75
N GLY A 540 -14.10 -13.19 9.29
CA GLY A 540 -14.60 -13.46 10.64
C GLY A 540 -14.80 -14.96 10.90
N GLY A 541 -15.01 -15.30 12.16
CA GLY A 541 -15.18 -16.69 12.57
C GLY A 541 -15.29 -16.86 14.08
N ARG A 542 -15.15 -18.12 14.51
CA ARG A 542 -15.13 -18.55 15.91
C ARG A 542 -13.90 -19.38 16.20
N ILE A 543 -13.56 -19.50 17.48
CA ILE A 543 -12.46 -20.35 17.94
C ILE A 543 -13.03 -21.50 18.76
N ALA A 544 -12.39 -22.66 18.70
CA ALA A 544 -12.65 -23.76 19.62
C ALA A 544 -11.33 -24.38 20.08
N LEU A 545 -11.22 -24.66 21.38
CA LEU A 545 -10.15 -25.51 21.92
C LEU A 545 -10.50 -26.97 21.63
N TYR A 546 -9.47 -27.77 21.36
CA TYR A 546 -9.64 -29.17 21.01
C TYR A 546 -8.58 -30.04 21.68
N GLY A 547 -8.99 -31.19 22.21
CA GLY A 547 -8.06 -32.23 22.65
C GLY A 547 -8.65 -33.60 22.36
N PHE A 548 -7.94 -34.42 21.59
CA PHE A 548 -8.45 -35.74 21.19
C PHE A 548 -8.52 -36.73 22.35
N ASN A 549 -7.57 -36.70 23.28
CA ASN A 549 -7.46 -37.67 24.38
C ASN A 549 -7.76 -36.99 25.74
N PRO A 550 -7.81 -37.72 26.85
CA PRO A 550 -7.79 -37.12 28.18
C PRO A 550 -6.38 -36.64 28.59
N GLY A 551 -6.33 -35.68 29.52
CA GLY A 551 -5.10 -35.23 30.18
C GLY A 551 -4.34 -34.09 29.51
N GLN A 552 -4.86 -33.45 28.46
CA GLN A 552 -4.30 -32.20 27.97
C GLN A 552 -4.79 -31.06 28.84
N SER A 553 -3.92 -30.10 29.11
CA SER A 553 -4.25 -28.96 29.96
C SER A 553 -4.03 -27.63 29.23
N TYR A 554 -4.94 -26.69 29.47
CA TYR A 554 -4.94 -25.32 28.97
C TYR A 554 -4.89 -24.37 30.17
N HIS A 555 -3.77 -23.66 30.31
CA HIS A 555 -3.49 -22.84 31.49
C HIS A 555 -4.00 -21.40 31.35
N ARG A 556 -3.87 -20.82 30.17
CA ARG A 556 -4.27 -19.43 29.89
C ARG A 556 -4.53 -19.25 28.41
N VAL A 557 -5.63 -18.60 28.04
CA VAL A 557 -6.00 -18.29 26.65
C VAL A 557 -6.29 -16.80 26.53
N ARG A 558 -5.53 -16.11 25.67
CA ARG A 558 -5.66 -14.69 25.39
C ARG A 558 -6.05 -14.47 23.94
N ILE A 559 -7.13 -13.76 23.71
CA ILE A 559 -7.64 -13.43 22.37
C ILE A 559 -7.45 -11.94 22.15
N TYR A 560 -6.86 -11.57 21.03
CA TYR A 560 -6.60 -10.19 20.63
C TYR A 560 -7.33 -9.90 19.32
N THR A 561 -7.79 -8.67 19.16
CA THR A 561 -8.31 -8.16 17.89
C THR A 561 -7.63 -6.83 17.59
N ARG A 562 -7.02 -6.68 16.42
CA ARG A 562 -6.40 -5.40 16.06
C ARG A 562 -7.49 -4.40 15.69
N HIS A 563 -7.67 -3.36 16.51
CA HIS A 563 -8.60 -2.26 16.22
C HIS A 563 -7.99 -1.32 15.17
N VAL A 564 -7.92 -1.76 13.92
CA VAL A 564 -7.68 -0.83 12.82
C VAL A 564 -9.04 -0.29 12.40
N ALA A 565 -9.28 1.01 12.58
CA ALA A 565 -10.35 1.73 11.91
C ALA A 565 -10.03 1.75 10.40
N GLN A 566 -10.19 0.61 9.72
CA GLN A 566 -10.07 0.54 8.28
C GLN A 566 -11.28 1.28 7.71
N LYS A 567 -11.03 2.26 6.84
CA LYS A 567 -12.07 2.69 5.89
C LYS A 567 -12.57 1.41 5.22
N LEU A 568 -13.87 1.13 5.29
CA LEU A 568 -14.42 -0.05 4.63
C LEU A 568 -14.02 0.03 3.15
N PRO A 569 -13.29 -0.97 2.62
CA PRO A 569 -12.96 -0.99 1.20
C PRO A 569 -14.27 -1.04 0.40
N ALA A 570 -14.26 -0.52 -0.83
CA ALA A 570 -15.47 -0.52 -1.65
C ALA A 570 -15.98 -1.95 -1.94
N THR A 571 -15.14 -2.98 -1.81
CA THR A 571 -15.52 -4.40 -1.88
C THR A 571 -16.24 -4.94 -0.65
N ALA A 572 -16.25 -4.21 0.47
CA ALA A 572 -16.66 -4.74 1.77
C ALA A 572 -18.11 -5.23 1.81
N ILE A 573 -19.01 -4.61 1.03
CA ILE A 573 -20.40 -5.05 0.91
C ILE A 573 -20.44 -6.44 0.24
N GLY A 574 -19.76 -6.58 -0.90
CA GLY A 574 -19.61 -7.88 -1.56
C GLY A 574 -18.94 -8.92 -0.66
N ASP A 575 -17.89 -8.55 0.08
CA ASP A 575 -17.17 -9.44 1.00
C ASP A 575 -18.09 -9.89 2.15
N ALA A 576 -18.98 -9.01 2.62
CA ALA A 576 -20.00 -9.33 3.62
C ALA A 576 -21.09 -10.25 3.04
N LEU A 577 -21.51 -10.06 1.79
CA LEU A 577 -22.50 -10.93 1.14
C LEU A 577 -21.95 -12.35 0.94
N ILE A 578 -20.68 -12.48 0.56
CA ILE A 578 -19.97 -13.78 0.53
C ILE A 578 -20.07 -14.47 1.90
N ARG A 579 -19.84 -13.72 3.01
CA ARG A 579 -19.91 -14.27 4.37
C ARG A 579 -21.27 -14.92 4.67
N TYR A 580 -22.35 -14.38 4.15
CA TYR A 580 -23.71 -14.91 4.33
C TYR A 580 -24.11 -15.93 3.26
N GLY A 581 -23.18 -16.39 2.42
CA GLY A 581 -23.46 -17.34 1.33
C GLY A 581 -24.28 -16.75 0.19
N ARG A 582 -24.44 -15.42 0.11
CA ARG A 582 -25.27 -14.73 -0.87
C ARG A 582 -24.47 -14.40 -2.15
N TYR A 583 -23.92 -15.43 -2.78
CA TYR A 583 -23.02 -15.30 -3.94
C TYR A 583 -23.61 -14.53 -5.14
N PRO A 584 -24.88 -14.74 -5.56
CA PRO A 584 -25.43 -14.00 -6.71
C PRO A 584 -25.48 -12.48 -6.50
N GLU A 585 -25.72 -12.05 -5.27
CA GLU A 585 -25.80 -10.63 -4.92
C GLU A 585 -24.40 -10.04 -4.74
N ALA A 586 -23.46 -10.82 -4.17
CA ALA A 586 -22.06 -10.45 -4.15
C ALA A 586 -21.52 -10.24 -5.57
N ILE A 587 -21.87 -11.11 -6.53
CA ILE A 587 -21.54 -10.96 -7.95
C ILE A 587 -22.08 -9.63 -8.48
N ALA A 588 -23.35 -9.30 -8.23
CA ALA A 588 -23.94 -8.04 -8.68
C ALA A 588 -23.21 -6.80 -8.10
N GLU A 589 -22.85 -6.83 -6.82
CA GLU A 589 -22.08 -5.76 -6.17
C GLU A 589 -20.69 -5.61 -6.79
N TYR A 590 -19.98 -6.71 -7.04
CA TYR A 590 -18.67 -6.64 -7.70
C TYR A 590 -18.77 -6.15 -9.14
N GLN A 591 -19.77 -6.58 -9.89
CA GLN A 591 -20.02 -6.09 -11.24
C GLN A 591 -20.29 -4.60 -11.25
N HIS A 592 -21.09 -4.09 -10.31
CA HIS A 592 -21.32 -2.66 -10.16
C HIS A 592 -20.02 -1.90 -9.87
N ILE A 593 -19.11 -2.44 -9.03
CA ILE A 593 -17.79 -1.84 -8.77
C ILE A 593 -16.93 -1.81 -10.03
N VAL A 594 -16.92 -2.91 -10.81
CA VAL A 594 -16.17 -3.04 -12.07
C VAL A 594 -16.66 -2.03 -13.10
N GLU A 595 -17.99 -1.90 -13.26
CA GLU A 595 -18.62 -0.95 -14.17
C GLU A 595 -18.38 0.51 -13.76
N SER A 596 -18.36 0.79 -12.46
CA SER A 596 -18.17 2.13 -11.93
C SER A 596 -16.71 2.61 -11.95
N HIS A 597 -15.74 1.69 -11.96
CA HIS A 597 -14.30 2.00 -11.87
C HIS A 597 -13.43 1.24 -12.88
N PRO A 598 -13.75 1.26 -14.19
CA PRO A 598 -13.12 0.40 -15.19
C PRO A 598 -11.60 0.63 -15.29
N GLY A 599 -10.83 -0.47 -15.40
CA GLY A 599 -9.37 -0.43 -15.57
C GLY A 599 -8.57 -0.02 -14.33
N THR A 600 -9.23 0.13 -13.18
CA THR A 600 -8.56 0.44 -11.90
C THR A 600 -8.20 -0.85 -11.14
N THR A 601 -7.23 -0.78 -10.24
CA THR A 601 -6.91 -1.87 -9.29
C THR A 601 -8.14 -2.31 -8.50
N LEU A 602 -9.04 -1.39 -8.16
CA LEU A 602 -10.29 -1.70 -7.47
C LEU A 602 -11.22 -2.58 -8.33
N ALA A 603 -11.36 -2.28 -9.62
CA ALA A 603 -12.10 -3.14 -10.54
C ALA A 603 -11.43 -4.51 -10.71
N HIS A 604 -10.09 -4.58 -10.81
CA HIS A 604 -9.39 -5.86 -10.87
C HIS A 604 -9.66 -6.72 -9.61
N GLN A 605 -9.63 -6.09 -8.43
CA GLN A 605 -9.93 -6.73 -7.15
C GLN A 605 -11.38 -7.23 -7.05
N ALA A 606 -12.34 -6.48 -7.63
CA ALA A 606 -13.74 -6.88 -7.69
C ALA A 606 -13.95 -8.03 -8.70
N SER A 607 -13.36 -7.97 -9.89
CA SER A 607 -13.40 -9.05 -10.88
C SER A 607 -12.80 -10.36 -10.35
N LEU A 608 -11.69 -10.30 -9.60
CA LEU A 608 -11.12 -11.50 -8.96
C LEU A 608 -12.14 -12.18 -8.03
N ARG A 609 -12.84 -11.39 -7.20
CA ARG A 609 -13.87 -11.87 -6.25
C ARG A 609 -15.14 -12.33 -6.95
N GLU A 610 -15.55 -11.66 -8.02
CA GLU A 610 -16.67 -12.08 -8.87
C GLU A 610 -16.41 -13.47 -9.46
N GLY A 611 -15.23 -13.66 -10.08
CA GLY A 611 -14.83 -14.95 -10.64
C GLY A 611 -14.85 -16.07 -9.59
N LEU A 612 -14.41 -15.78 -8.37
CA LEU A 612 -14.45 -16.75 -7.28
C LEU A 612 -15.87 -17.08 -6.82
N CYS A 613 -16.77 -16.09 -6.75
CA CYS A 613 -18.18 -16.33 -6.43
C CYS A 613 -18.81 -17.26 -7.47
N ARG A 614 -18.54 -17.01 -8.76
CA ARG A 614 -19.01 -17.86 -9.87
C ARG A 614 -18.47 -19.28 -9.76
N TYR A 615 -17.19 -19.41 -9.47
CA TYR A 615 -16.53 -20.71 -9.27
C TYR A 615 -17.17 -21.49 -8.11
N ARG A 616 -17.42 -20.84 -6.97
CA ARG A 616 -18.09 -21.46 -5.80
C ARG A 616 -19.53 -21.89 -6.09
N THR A 617 -20.24 -21.20 -6.98
CA THR A 617 -21.60 -21.57 -7.41
C THR A 617 -21.62 -22.63 -8.53
N GLY A 618 -20.47 -23.13 -8.98
CA GLY A 618 -20.36 -24.15 -10.03
C GLY A 618 -20.38 -23.60 -11.47
N ASP A 619 -20.40 -22.28 -11.66
CA ASP A 619 -20.30 -21.63 -12.98
C ASP A 619 -18.82 -21.41 -13.35
N HIS A 620 -18.09 -22.52 -13.46
CA HIS A 620 -16.66 -22.53 -13.75
C HIS A 620 -16.30 -21.81 -15.08
N PRO A 621 -17.03 -22.00 -16.20
CA PRO A 621 -16.73 -21.31 -17.45
C PRO A 621 -16.76 -19.78 -17.33
N ALA A 622 -17.78 -19.23 -16.64
CA ALA A 622 -17.85 -17.78 -16.44
C ALA A 622 -16.77 -17.29 -15.47
N ALA A 623 -16.46 -18.05 -14.41
CA ALA A 623 -15.36 -17.74 -13.50
C ALA A 623 -14.02 -17.56 -14.25
N PHE A 624 -13.67 -18.54 -15.08
CA PHE A 624 -12.43 -18.50 -15.87
C PHE A 624 -12.45 -17.41 -16.95
N ALA A 625 -13.62 -17.05 -17.49
CA ALA A 625 -13.75 -15.92 -18.41
C ALA A 625 -13.43 -14.59 -17.71
N VAL A 626 -13.94 -14.39 -16.49
CA VAL A 626 -13.65 -13.20 -15.68
C VAL A 626 -12.17 -13.14 -15.31
N TRP A 627 -11.58 -14.23 -14.79
CA TRP A 627 -10.15 -14.19 -14.42
C TRP A 627 -9.20 -13.98 -15.61
N ARG A 628 -9.59 -14.38 -16.83
CA ARG A 628 -8.79 -14.11 -18.03
C ARG A 628 -8.65 -12.62 -18.33
N THR A 629 -9.62 -11.80 -17.94
CA THR A 629 -9.53 -10.34 -18.13
C THR A 629 -8.48 -9.69 -17.23
N LEU A 630 -8.06 -10.37 -16.15
CA LEU A 630 -7.03 -9.91 -15.23
C LEU A 630 -5.60 -10.14 -15.74
N ARG A 631 -5.43 -10.74 -16.92
CA ARG A 631 -4.10 -11.02 -17.46
C ARG A 631 -3.35 -9.72 -17.77
N GLY A 632 -2.09 -9.65 -17.34
CA GLY A 632 -1.25 -8.46 -17.46
C GLY A 632 -1.51 -7.36 -16.41
N THR A 633 -2.38 -7.62 -15.43
CA THR A 633 -2.59 -6.74 -14.27
C THR A 633 -1.70 -7.15 -13.09
N ASP A 634 -1.74 -6.38 -12.00
CA ASP A 634 -1.10 -6.73 -10.72
C ASP A 634 -1.68 -8.00 -10.06
N LEU A 635 -2.85 -8.47 -10.52
CA LEU A 635 -3.50 -9.70 -10.05
C LEU A 635 -3.35 -10.88 -11.02
N ASP A 636 -2.56 -10.73 -12.09
CA ASP A 636 -2.33 -11.79 -13.10
C ASP A 636 -1.82 -13.08 -12.46
N GLU A 637 -0.88 -12.97 -11.51
CA GLU A 637 -0.36 -14.12 -10.77
C GLU A 637 -1.46 -14.92 -10.07
N LEU A 638 -2.42 -14.23 -9.44
CA LEU A 638 -3.53 -14.86 -8.71
C LEU A 638 -4.56 -15.45 -9.67
N ALA A 639 -4.87 -14.77 -10.77
CA ALA A 639 -5.75 -15.29 -11.81
C ALA A 639 -5.18 -16.59 -12.43
N ARG A 640 -3.87 -16.64 -12.65
CA ARG A 640 -3.18 -17.82 -13.18
C ARG A 640 -3.15 -19.02 -12.21
N LEU A 641 -3.29 -18.82 -10.90
CA LEU A 641 -3.44 -19.93 -9.95
C LEU A 641 -4.73 -20.72 -10.25
N HIS A 642 -5.83 -20.02 -10.54
CA HIS A 642 -7.09 -20.67 -10.85
C HIS A 642 -7.08 -21.42 -12.18
N ASP A 643 -6.28 -20.96 -13.16
CA ASP A 643 -6.04 -21.73 -14.38
C ASP A 643 -5.41 -23.11 -14.10
N LEU A 644 -4.61 -23.24 -13.03
CA LEU A 644 -4.05 -24.54 -12.62
C LEU A 644 -5.13 -25.48 -12.10
N ASP A 645 -6.06 -25.01 -11.27
CA ASP A 645 -7.19 -25.82 -10.79
C ASP A 645 -8.02 -26.34 -11.97
N ARG A 646 -8.29 -25.48 -12.96
CA ARG A 646 -8.95 -25.86 -14.21
C ARG A 646 -8.22 -26.97 -14.96
N LEU A 647 -6.90 -26.87 -15.09
CA LEU A 647 -6.08 -27.86 -15.81
C LEU A 647 -6.05 -29.19 -15.05
N ASN A 648 -6.04 -29.13 -13.72
CA ASN A 648 -6.16 -30.30 -12.85
C ASN A 648 -7.51 -31.00 -13.03
N GLU A 649 -8.62 -30.26 -13.11
CA GLU A 649 -9.96 -30.79 -13.37
C GLU A 649 -10.11 -31.35 -14.79
N SER A 650 -9.58 -30.66 -15.81
CA SER A 650 -9.64 -31.12 -17.21
C SER A 650 -8.73 -32.32 -17.48
N GLY A 651 -7.81 -32.62 -16.56
CA GLY A 651 -6.87 -33.73 -16.65
C GLY A 651 -5.72 -33.52 -17.64
N ASP A 652 -5.39 -32.26 -17.96
CA ASP A 652 -4.27 -31.89 -18.85
C ASP A 652 -3.00 -31.65 -18.02
N TYR A 653 -2.39 -32.75 -17.55
CA TYR A 653 -1.29 -32.70 -16.60
C TYR A 653 0.04 -32.22 -17.18
N ALA A 654 0.24 -32.41 -18.49
CA ALA A 654 1.42 -31.89 -19.16
C ALA A 654 1.41 -30.36 -19.11
N GLN A 655 0.27 -29.74 -19.45
CA GLN A 655 0.11 -28.30 -19.35
C GLN A 655 0.09 -27.82 -17.88
N LEU A 656 -0.59 -28.55 -16.98
CA LEU A 656 -0.63 -28.23 -15.55
C LEU A 656 0.78 -28.09 -14.96
N THR A 657 1.62 -29.10 -15.16
CA THR A 657 2.97 -29.14 -14.58
C THR A 657 3.88 -28.08 -15.22
N ALA A 658 3.76 -27.85 -16.53
CA ALA A 658 4.47 -26.78 -17.22
C ALA A 658 4.09 -25.38 -16.70
N ASP A 659 2.79 -25.09 -16.61
CA ASP A 659 2.28 -23.79 -16.17
C ASP A 659 2.53 -23.54 -14.69
N MET A 660 2.39 -24.57 -13.85
CA MET A 660 2.74 -24.50 -12.44
C MET A 660 4.22 -24.15 -12.26
N GLY A 661 5.10 -24.83 -13.01
CA GLY A 661 6.54 -24.57 -12.97
C GLY A 661 6.91 -23.17 -13.47
N ALA A 662 6.28 -22.72 -14.55
CA ALA A 662 6.48 -21.38 -15.10
C ALA A 662 6.01 -20.30 -14.12
N LEU A 663 4.80 -20.46 -13.57
CA LEU A 663 4.21 -19.52 -12.61
C LEU A 663 5.10 -19.40 -11.37
N TYR A 664 5.52 -20.52 -10.77
CA TYR A 664 6.38 -20.50 -9.59
C TYR A 664 7.69 -19.70 -9.82
N ARG A 665 8.35 -19.89 -10.98
CA ARG A 665 9.62 -19.20 -11.28
C ARG A 665 9.44 -17.68 -11.43
N SER A 666 8.37 -17.24 -12.08
CA SER A 666 8.12 -15.81 -12.31
C SER A 666 7.41 -15.11 -11.15
N ALA A 667 6.78 -15.86 -10.25
CA ALA A 667 5.89 -15.36 -9.22
C ALA A 667 6.59 -14.66 -8.05
N SER A 668 5.84 -13.76 -7.39
CA SER A 668 6.13 -13.26 -6.05
C SER A 668 6.23 -14.38 -5.01
N ASN A 669 6.83 -14.09 -3.84
CA ASN A 669 7.06 -15.09 -2.80
C ASN A 669 5.75 -15.67 -2.22
N ASP A 670 4.71 -14.84 -2.13
CA ASP A 670 3.39 -15.26 -1.64
C ASP A 670 2.69 -16.17 -2.67
N THR A 671 2.75 -15.81 -3.95
CA THR A 671 2.24 -16.66 -5.03
C THR A 671 3.00 -17.99 -5.11
N ARG A 672 4.33 -18.00 -4.92
CA ARG A 672 5.12 -19.25 -4.83
C ARG A 672 4.62 -20.18 -3.73
N THR A 673 4.37 -19.61 -2.54
CA THR A 673 3.79 -20.36 -1.41
C THR A 673 2.42 -20.95 -1.81
N ARG A 674 1.56 -20.17 -2.46
CA ARG A 674 0.25 -20.63 -2.95
C ARG A 674 0.37 -21.75 -4.00
N VAL A 675 1.35 -21.67 -4.90
CA VAL A 675 1.63 -22.74 -5.87
C VAL A 675 2.06 -24.03 -5.17
N ALA A 676 2.94 -23.96 -4.17
CA ALA A 676 3.35 -25.13 -3.38
C ALA A 676 2.17 -25.77 -2.62
N LEU A 677 1.22 -24.95 -2.16
CA LEU A 677 -0.02 -25.43 -1.55
C LEU A 677 -0.93 -26.13 -2.56
N LEU A 678 -1.13 -25.57 -3.75
CA LEU A 678 -1.89 -26.22 -4.82
C LEU A 678 -1.27 -27.56 -5.23
N TRP A 679 0.06 -27.62 -5.34
CA TRP A 679 0.77 -28.88 -5.56
C TRP A 679 0.43 -29.92 -4.48
N THR A 680 0.38 -29.50 -3.22
CA THR A 680 0.04 -30.37 -2.08
C THR A 680 -1.38 -30.92 -2.26
N THR A 681 -2.35 -30.07 -2.60
CA THR A 681 -3.72 -30.49 -2.92
C THR A 681 -3.76 -31.49 -4.07
N PHE A 682 -3.07 -31.23 -5.17
CA PHE A 682 -3.09 -32.10 -6.35
C PHE A 682 -2.46 -33.47 -6.08
N VAL A 683 -1.38 -33.52 -5.31
CA VAL A 683 -0.79 -34.79 -4.86
C VAL A 683 -1.76 -35.53 -3.94
N GLN A 684 -2.39 -34.85 -2.99
CA GLN A 684 -3.35 -35.46 -2.08
C GLN A 684 -4.56 -36.06 -2.82
N ASP A 685 -5.07 -35.35 -3.83
CA ASP A 685 -6.15 -35.84 -4.68
C ASP A 685 -5.76 -37.13 -5.39
N ARG A 686 -4.54 -37.22 -5.93
CA ARG A 686 -4.05 -38.46 -6.56
C ARG A 686 -3.86 -39.60 -5.57
N LEU A 687 -3.40 -39.30 -4.36
CA LEU A 687 -3.26 -40.29 -3.29
C LEU A 687 -4.62 -40.79 -2.77
N ARG A 688 -5.68 -40.00 -2.90
CA ARG A 688 -7.06 -40.39 -2.56
C ARG A 688 -7.76 -41.15 -3.70
N GLN A 689 -7.42 -40.84 -4.95
CA GLN A 689 -7.97 -41.50 -6.12
C GLN A 689 -7.51 -42.96 -6.22
N ARG A 690 -8.30 -43.79 -6.90
CA ARG A 690 -7.84 -45.12 -7.32
C ARG A 690 -6.59 -44.92 -8.13
N LEU A 691 -5.52 -45.55 -7.68
CA LEU A 691 -4.32 -45.51 -8.45
C LEU A 691 -4.59 -46.24 -9.79
N THR A 692 -4.08 -45.71 -10.90
CA THR A 692 -4.19 -46.24 -12.27
C THR A 692 -2.86 -45.98 -12.97
N ALA A 693 -2.57 -46.61 -14.11
CA ALA A 693 -1.33 -46.27 -14.85
C ALA A 693 -1.26 -44.77 -15.18
N ARG A 694 -2.41 -44.14 -15.37
CA ARG A 694 -2.57 -42.69 -15.53
C ARG A 694 -2.19 -41.93 -14.25
N SER A 695 -2.83 -42.23 -13.11
CA SER A 695 -2.56 -41.48 -11.87
C SER A 695 -1.17 -41.71 -11.30
N VAL A 696 -0.52 -42.86 -11.53
CA VAL A 696 0.90 -43.08 -11.18
C VAL A 696 1.81 -42.23 -12.04
N ARG A 697 1.52 -42.08 -13.34
CA ARG A 697 2.26 -41.15 -14.21
C ARG A 697 2.11 -39.71 -13.73
N GLU A 698 0.88 -39.29 -13.44
CA GLU A 698 0.58 -37.94 -12.93
C GLU A 698 1.26 -37.68 -11.59
N LEU A 699 1.23 -38.64 -10.66
CA LEU A 699 1.92 -38.55 -9.37
C LEU A 699 3.44 -38.49 -9.55
N THR A 700 3.98 -39.26 -10.50
CA THR A 700 5.42 -39.22 -10.87
C THR A 700 5.80 -37.84 -11.43
N ASP A 701 4.98 -37.28 -12.31
CA ASP A 701 5.22 -35.96 -12.91
C ASP A 701 5.13 -34.84 -11.86
N LEU A 702 4.19 -34.92 -10.92
CA LEU A 702 4.09 -33.99 -9.78
C LEU A 702 5.30 -34.07 -8.86
N VAL A 703 5.78 -35.28 -8.51
CA VAL A 703 7.00 -35.45 -7.70
C VAL A 703 8.22 -34.90 -8.44
N ARG A 704 8.35 -35.18 -9.75
CA ARG A 704 9.43 -34.64 -10.58
C ARG A 704 9.39 -33.11 -10.64
N LEU A 705 8.20 -32.52 -10.82
CA LEU A 705 8.02 -31.08 -10.84
C LEU A 705 8.50 -30.43 -9.53
N ARG A 706 8.09 -30.99 -8.39
CA ARG A 706 8.51 -30.52 -7.06
C ARG A 706 10.03 -30.53 -6.93
N ASP A 707 10.67 -31.62 -7.32
CA ASP A 707 12.12 -31.76 -7.23
C ASP A 707 12.88 -30.80 -8.17
N GLN A 708 12.32 -30.47 -9.34
CA GLN A 708 12.96 -29.57 -10.31
C GLN A 708 12.72 -28.09 -10.03
N VAL A 709 11.54 -27.72 -9.53
CA VAL A 709 11.08 -26.33 -9.49
C VAL A 709 11.14 -25.75 -8.08
N PHE A 710 10.75 -26.52 -7.06
CA PHE A 710 10.62 -26.02 -5.69
C PHE A 710 11.02 -27.06 -4.63
N PRO A 711 12.25 -27.59 -4.68
CA PRO A 711 12.67 -28.67 -3.78
C PRO A 711 12.80 -28.24 -2.31
N GLN A 712 12.98 -26.94 -2.06
CA GLN A 712 13.15 -26.33 -0.73
C GLN A 712 11.82 -25.91 -0.07
N GLU A 713 10.68 -26.07 -0.76
CA GLU A 713 9.38 -25.69 -0.20
C GLU A 713 8.91 -26.70 0.84
N GLU A 714 8.98 -26.31 2.11
CA GLU A 714 8.66 -27.15 3.26
C GLU A 714 7.22 -27.67 3.25
N ALA A 715 6.27 -26.88 2.70
CA ALA A 715 4.86 -27.28 2.55
C ALA A 715 4.70 -28.60 1.77
N THR A 716 5.63 -28.91 0.86
CA THR A 716 5.59 -30.13 0.04
C THR A 716 6.12 -31.38 0.76
N ASN A 717 6.83 -31.21 1.88
CA ASN A 717 7.56 -32.29 2.55
C ASN A 717 6.65 -33.33 3.21
N PHE A 718 5.38 -33.01 3.47
CA PHE A 718 4.45 -33.95 4.11
C PHE A 718 3.91 -35.00 3.13
N LEU A 719 3.51 -34.59 1.92
CA LEU A 719 2.92 -35.51 0.93
C LEU A 719 3.94 -36.13 -0.01
N THR A 720 5.12 -35.50 -0.19
CA THR A 720 6.18 -36.06 -1.03
C THR A 720 6.57 -37.49 -0.62
N PRO A 721 6.83 -37.80 0.66
CA PRO A 721 7.22 -39.15 1.06
C PRO A 721 6.09 -40.15 0.86
N LYS A 722 4.85 -39.76 1.16
CA LYS A 722 3.68 -40.61 0.91
C LYS A 722 3.52 -40.93 -0.58
N ALA A 723 3.72 -39.94 -1.45
CA ALA A 723 3.77 -40.13 -2.89
C ALA A 723 4.90 -41.08 -3.32
N LEU A 724 6.10 -40.93 -2.76
CA LEU A 724 7.24 -41.81 -3.05
C LEU A 724 6.96 -43.26 -2.60
N ILE A 725 6.42 -43.47 -1.40
CA ILE A 725 6.01 -44.81 -0.91
C ILE A 725 4.95 -45.41 -1.84
N THR A 726 3.94 -44.63 -2.25
CA THR A 726 2.91 -45.07 -3.20
C THR A 726 3.47 -45.41 -4.59
N LEU A 727 4.58 -44.79 -4.99
CA LEU A 727 5.31 -45.07 -6.23
C LEU A 727 6.36 -46.19 -6.09
N ASP A 728 6.35 -46.94 -4.98
CA ASP A 728 7.35 -48.00 -4.68
C ASP A 728 8.80 -47.48 -4.60
N ARG A 729 8.97 -46.20 -4.27
CA ARG A 729 10.27 -45.52 -4.05
C ARG A 729 10.52 -45.35 -2.55
N THR A 730 10.33 -46.42 -1.77
CA THR A 730 10.39 -46.41 -0.30
C THR A 730 11.77 -46.03 0.24
N GLN A 731 12.85 -46.59 -0.33
CA GLN A 731 14.22 -46.27 0.09
C GLN A 731 14.54 -44.79 -0.12
N GLU A 732 14.08 -44.21 -1.23
CA GLU A 732 14.24 -42.78 -1.49
C GLU A 732 13.46 -41.91 -0.49
N ALA A 733 12.25 -42.35 -0.09
CA ALA A 733 11.50 -41.67 0.97
C ALA A 733 12.25 -41.72 2.31
N VAL A 734 12.86 -42.85 2.65
CA VAL A 734 13.70 -42.99 3.86
C VAL A 734 14.93 -42.09 3.78
N ASP A 735 15.68 -42.13 2.68
CA ASP A 735 16.93 -41.39 2.55
C ASP A 735 16.71 -39.87 2.61
N ARG A 736 15.63 -39.38 1.98
CA ARG A 736 15.29 -37.95 1.91
C ARG A 736 14.63 -37.44 3.19
N PHE A 737 13.88 -38.28 3.90
CA PHE A 737 13.02 -37.86 5.02
C PHE A 737 13.28 -38.64 6.31
N ALA A 738 14.51 -39.17 6.49
CA ALA A 738 14.92 -39.91 7.70
C ALA A 738 14.72 -39.13 9.01
N TYR A 739 14.72 -37.80 8.94
CA TYR A 739 14.45 -36.91 10.07
C TYR A 739 12.98 -36.87 10.49
N GLN A 740 12.07 -37.44 9.70
CA GLN A 740 10.64 -37.57 9.99
C GLN A 740 10.28 -39.02 10.40
N PRO A 741 10.31 -39.34 11.70
CA PRO A 741 10.00 -40.67 12.23
C PRO A 741 8.73 -41.34 11.71
N LEU A 742 7.61 -40.63 11.56
CA LEU A 742 6.37 -41.25 11.08
C LEU A 742 6.52 -41.73 9.63
N ILE A 743 7.10 -40.90 8.78
CA ILE A 743 7.34 -41.20 7.36
C ILE A 743 8.35 -42.35 7.21
N ALA A 744 9.47 -42.28 7.93
CA ALA A 744 10.47 -43.34 7.92
C ALA A 744 9.89 -44.67 8.42
N ALA A 745 9.04 -44.62 9.46
CA ALA A 745 8.33 -45.78 9.97
C ALA A 745 7.32 -46.35 8.95
N GLU A 746 6.50 -45.51 8.31
CA GLU A 746 5.56 -45.94 7.27
C GLU A 746 6.29 -46.60 6.08
N ALA A 747 7.43 -46.03 5.65
CA ALA A 747 8.26 -46.60 4.60
C ALA A 747 8.88 -47.95 5.00
N TRP A 748 9.42 -48.08 6.21
CA TRP A 748 9.95 -49.36 6.72
C TRP A 748 8.86 -50.41 6.91
N VAL A 749 7.66 -50.02 7.34
CA VAL A 749 6.51 -50.95 7.38
C VAL A 749 6.17 -51.44 5.96
N ALA A 750 6.15 -50.55 4.97
CA ALA A 750 5.90 -50.93 3.58
C ALA A 750 6.96 -51.92 3.03
N GLU A 751 8.20 -51.85 3.52
CA GLU A 751 9.29 -52.80 3.21
C GLU A 751 9.27 -54.09 4.06
N GLY A 752 8.32 -54.22 5.00
CA GLY A 752 8.24 -55.37 5.91
C GLY A 752 9.26 -55.34 7.06
N ARG A 753 9.87 -54.19 7.33
CA ARG A 753 10.89 -53.97 8.38
C ARG A 753 10.27 -53.48 9.70
N ALA A 754 9.20 -54.16 10.13
CA ALA A 754 8.44 -53.78 11.32
C ALA A 754 9.28 -53.76 12.61
N ASP A 755 10.24 -54.68 12.77
CA ASP A 755 11.13 -54.70 13.95
C ASP A 755 12.01 -53.45 14.07
N GLU A 756 12.44 -52.86 12.95
CA GLU A 756 13.22 -51.63 12.98
C GLU A 756 12.40 -50.44 13.48
N VAL A 757 11.11 -50.38 13.11
CA VAL A 757 10.16 -49.39 13.62
C VAL A 757 9.97 -49.55 15.13
N LEU A 758 9.77 -50.80 15.60
CA LEU A 758 9.58 -51.10 17.02
C LEU A 758 10.78 -50.72 17.88
N ASN A 759 12.00 -50.86 17.34
CA ASN A 759 13.25 -50.56 18.03
C ASN A 759 13.61 -49.07 17.99
N ARG A 760 13.44 -48.43 16.83
CA ARG A 760 13.92 -47.06 16.61
C ARG A 760 12.90 -45.98 16.97
N TYR A 761 11.61 -46.31 16.88
CA TYR A 761 10.52 -45.39 17.20
C TYR A 761 9.51 -46.01 18.19
N PRO A 762 9.95 -46.40 19.39
CA PRO A 762 9.09 -47.09 20.35
C PRO A 762 7.91 -46.26 20.86
N TRP A 763 7.92 -44.94 20.62
CA TRP A 763 6.89 -43.98 21.02
C TRP A 763 5.82 -43.71 19.94
N LEU A 764 5.94 -44.27 18.73
CA LEU A 764 4.91 -44.17 17.67
C LEU A 764 3.81 -45.21 17.89
N SER A 765 2.92 -44.99 18.85
CA SER A 765 1.82 -45.90 19.20
C SER A 765 0.95 -46.34 18.01
N SER A 766 0.65 -45.43 17.08
CA SER A 766 -0.21 -45.66 15.90
C SER A 766 0.32 -46.74 14.96
N LEU A 767 1.65 -46.84 14.83
CA LEU A 767 2.31 -47.84 13.99
C LEU A 767 2.86 -49.00 14.80
N ARG A 768 3.20 -48.77 16.07
CA ARG A 768 3.72 -49.80 16.97
C ARG A 768 2.74 -50.95 17.12
N PHE A 769 1.46 -50.66 17.26
CA PHE A 769 0.40 -51.67 17.25
C PHE A 769 0.47 -52.56 16.00
N LYS A 770 0.44 -51.94 14.81
CA LYS A 770 0.51 -52.65 13.52
C LYS A 770 1.80 -53.46 13.37
N CYS A 771 2.93 -52.93 13.83
CA CYS A 771 4.22 -53.60 13.79
C CYS A 771 4.32 -54.77 14.76
N LEU A 772 3.77 -54.66 15.97
CA LEU A 772 3.71 -55.76 16.94
C LEU A 772 2.81 -56.90 16.43
N LEU A 773 1.67 -56.56 15.82
CA LEU A 773 0.84 -57.55 15.13
C LEU A 773 1.59 -58.21 13.97
N ALA A 774 2.24 -57.42 13.11
CA ALA A 774 2.98 -57.91 11.95
C ALA A 774 4.17 -58.81 12.30
N THR A 775 4.77 -58.61 13.47
CA THR A 775 5.89 -59.41 13.99
C THR A 775 5.44 -60.56 14.88
N GLY A 776 4.13 -60.72 15.13
CA GLY A 776 3.58 -61.78 15.98
C GLY A 776 3.87 -61.60 17.48
N ARG A 777 4.06 -60.35 17.92
CA ARG A 777 4.35 -59.93 19.30
C ARG A 777 3.12 -59.30 19.96
N SER A 778 1.94 -59.86 19.72
CA SER A 778 0.66 -59.29 20.19
C SER A 778 0.57 -59.18 21.72
N GLN A 779 1.28 -60.04 22.46
CA GLN A 779 1.41 -59.99 23.91
C GLN A 779 2.14 -58.75 24.46
N GLU A 780 2.84 -58.00 23.61
CA GLU A 780 3.56 -56.77 24.00
C GLU A 780 2.76 -55.49 23.71
N ILE A 781 1.52 -55.63 23.22
CA ILE A 781 0.60 -54.51 23.00
C ILE A 781 0.14 -54.01 24.37
N ASP A 782 0.37 -52.73 24.65
CA ASP A 782 -0.05 -52.11 25.91
C ASP A 782 -1.59 -51.98 25.94
N PRO A 783 -2.27 -52.57 26.94
CA PRO A 783 -3.70 -52.36 27.16
C PRO A 783 -4.08 -50.88 27.24
N ALA A 784 -3.23 -50.01 27.77
CA ALA A 784 -3.54 -48.59 27.90
C ALA A 784 -3.49 -47.81 26.58
N TRP A 785 -3.10 -48.43 25.45
CA TRP A 785 -3.26 -47.83 24.13
C TRP A 785 -4.76 -47.91 23.74
N GLU A 786 -5.54 -46.96 24.24
CA GLU A 786 -6.90 -46.68 23.77
C GLU A 786 -6.83 -46.13 22.34
N TYR A 787 -6.71 -47.03 21.37
CA TYR A 787 -7.35 -46.79 20.10
C TYR A 787 -8.83 -47.17 20.27
N GLU A 788 -9.74 -46.28 19.86
CA GLU A 788 -11.17 -46.62 19.65
C GLU A 788 -11.37 -47.79 18.65
N SER A 789 -10.30 -48.44 18.16
CA SER A 789 -10.45 -49.63 17.36
C SER A 789 -10.98 -50.77 18.22
N VAL A 790 -12.02 -51.40 17.70
CA VAL A 790 -12.57 -52.69 18.14
C VAL A 790 -11.45 -53.70 18.45
N GLU A 791 -10.34 -53.65 17.70
CA GLU A 791 -9.16 -54.50 17.85
C GLU A 791 -8.42 -54.31 19.19
N GLY A 792 -8.32 -53.07 19.71
CA GLY A 792 -7.63 -52.80 20.98
C GLY A 792 -8.36 -53.39 22.19
N THR A 793 -9.69 -53.29 22.19
CA THR A 793 -10.52 -53.83 23.29
C THR A 793 -10.66 -55.36 23.23
N ILE A 794 -10.61 -55.95 22.03
CA ILE A 794 -10.52 -57.41 21.84
C ILE A 794 -9.22 -57.95 22.44
N LEU A 795 -8.10 -57.26 22.26
CA LEU A 795 -6.78 -57.70 22.76
C LEU A 795 -6.62 -57.57 24.28
N ARG A 796 -7.38 -56.66 24.92
CA ARG A 796 -7.40 -56.48 26.38
C ARG A 796 -8.15 -57.57 27.15
N GLY A 797 -8.90 -58.45 26.46
CA GLY A 797 -9.82 -59.39 27.11
C GLY A 797 -11.00 -58.68 27.81
N GLU A 798 -11.17 -57.38 27.57
CA GLU A 798 -12.23 -56.53 28.10
C GLU A 798 -13.35 -56.36 27.07
N ALA A 799 -13.49 -57.31 26.14
CA ALA A 799 -14.58 -57.34 25.19
C ALA A 799 -15.89 -57.05 25.92
N ASP A 800 -16.08 -57.63 27.12
CA ASP A 800 -17.22 -57.54 28.05
C ASP A 800 -17.68 -56.10 28.36
N ALA A 801 -16.80 -55.10 28.27
CA ALA A 801 -17.14 -53.69 28.48
C ALA A 801 -17.76 -53.01 27.23
N LEU A 802 -17.47 -53.49 26.01
CA LEU A 802 -18.12 -53.01 24.77
C LEU A 802 -19.59 -53.45 24.67
N PHE A 803 -20.01 -54.43 25.47
CA PHE A 803 -21.35 -55.02 25.46
C PHE A 803 -22.47 -54.08 25.94
N ALA A 804 -22.14 -52.91 26.50
CA ALA A 804 -23.10 -51.90 26.93
C ALA A 804 -23.64 -51.02 25.79
N SER A 805 -22.97 -50.97 24.63
CA SER A 805 -23.43 -50.23 23.45
C SER A 805 -24.00 -51.21 22.40
N GLY A 806 -25.33 -51.20 22.23
CA GLY A 806 -26.08 -52.23 21.51
C GLY A 806 -25.69 -52.44 20.03
N ASN A 807 -25.07 -51.46 19.37
CA ASN A 807 -24.62 -51.58 17.98
C ASN A 807 -23.30 -52.34 17.83
N GLN A 808 -22.35 -52.21 18.78
CA GLN A 808 -21.01 -52.77 18.62
C GLN A 808 -20.90 -54.23 19.08
N ARG A 809 -21.77 -54.69 19.98
CA ARG A 809 -21.84 -56.10 20.44
C ARG A 809 -21.97 -57.10 19.28
N GLY A 810 -22.85 -56.80 18.31
CA GLY A 810 -23.10 -57.70 17.17
C GLY A 810 -21.88 -57.89 16.27
N SER A 811 -21.14 -56.81 15.99
CA SER A 811 -19.95 -56.87 15.14
C SER A 811 -18.78 -57.57 15.83
N VAL A 812 -18.62 -57.38 17.15
CA VAL A 812 -17.56 -58.01 17.97
C VAL A 812 -17.79 -59.52 18.14
N CYS A 813 -19.02 -59.94 18.47
CA CYS A 813 -19.35 -61.35 18.58
C CYS A 813 -19.25 -62.08 17.22
N ASN A 814 -19.62 -61.41 16.12
CA ASN A 814 -19.41 -61.93 14.77
C ASN A 814 -17.93 -62.07 14.40
N ALA A 815 -17.08 -61.08 14.73
CA ALA A 815 -15.64 -61.15 14.50
C ALA A 815 -14.93 -62.22 15.36
N SER A 816 -15.50 -62.55 16.52
CA SER A 816 -14.91 -63.48 17.51
C SER A 816 -15.49 -64.90 17.45
N GLY A 817 -16.44 -65.18 16.57
CA GLY A 817 -17.04 -66.52 16.39
C GLY A 817 -18.19 -66.88 17.33
N HIS A 818 -18.70 -65.94 18.13
CA HIS A 818 -19.76 -66.13 19.13
C HIS A 818 -21.17 -65.89 18.54
N PHE A 819 -21.48 -66.54 17.42
CA PHE A 819 -22.68 -66.26 16.61
C PHE A 819 -24.00 -66.52 17.33
N GLU A 820 -24.08 -67.59 18.12
CA GLU A 820 -25.30 -67.98 18.88
C GLU A 820 -25.72 -66.92 19.91
N GLU A 821 -24.76 -66.14 20.41
CA GLU A 821 -25.00 -65.08 21.37
C GLU A 821 -25.66 -63.84 20.71
N VAL A 822 -25.30 -63.56 19.46
CA VAL A 822 -25.93 -62.50 18.64
C VAL A 822 -27.31 -62.94 18.17
N ILE A 823 -27.46 -64.22 17.78
CA ILE A 823 -28.72 -64.81 17.34
C ILE A 823 -29.75 -64.77 18.47
N GLY A 824 -29.32 -65.05 19.71
CA GLY A 824 -30.15 -65.02 20.92
C GLY A 824 -30.46 -63.61 21.47
N ASN A 825 -29.74 -62.58 21.02
CA ASN A 825 -29.93 -61.20 21.50
C ASN A 825 -31.00 -60.44 20.69
N ARG A 826 -32.21 -60.32 21.24
CA ARG A 826 -33.33 -59.60 20.60
C ARG A 826 -33.14 -58.08 20.47
N GLY A 827 -32.18 -57.49 21.17
CA GLY A 827 -31.83 -56.06 21.06
C GLY A 827 -30.72 -55.77 20.06
N ALA A 828 -30.13 -56.79 19.43
CA ALA A 828 -29.12 -56.61 18.40
C ALA A 828 -29.76 -56.00 17.13
N PRO A 829 -29.06 -55.08 16.45
CA PRO A 829 -29.50 -54.54 15.17
C PRO A 829 -29.79 -55.67 14.15
N PRO A 830 -30.88 -55.58 13.36
CA PRO A 830 -31.29 -56.65 12.45
C PRO A 830 -30.17 -57.10 11.50
N ASP A 831 -29.34 -56.18 11.00
CA ASP A 831 -28.20 -56.47 10.11
C ASP A 831 -27.11 -57.34 10.77
N GLN A 832 -26.86 -57.14 12.07
CA GLN A 832 -25.87 -57.92 12.80
C GLN A 832 -26.38 -59.33 13.13
N ARG A 833 -27.68 -59.46 13.38
CA ARG A 833 -28.35 -60.73 13.65
C ARG A 833 -28.49 -61.57 12.39
N ILE A 834 -28.80 -60.94 11.26
CA ILE A 834 -28.77 -61.56 9.93
C ILE A 834 -27.35 -62.06 9.63
N ARG A 835 -26.31 -61.23 9.83
CA ARG A 835 -24.92 -61.68 9.66
C ARG A 835 -24.54 -62.85 10.57
N ALA A 836 -24.97 -62.85 11.84
CA ALA A 836 -24.70 -63.95 12.75
C ALA A 836 -25.39 -65.26 12.33
N LEU A 837 -26.66 -65.18 11.88
CA LEU A 837 -27.39 -66.32 11.31
C LEU A 837 -26.69 -66.86 10.05
N LEU A 838 -26.19 -65.97 9.20
CA LEU A 838 -25.42 -66.33 8.01
C LEU A 838 -24.07 -66.98 8.39
N PHE A 839 -23.35 -66.47 9.39
CA PHE A 839 -22.09 -67.06 9.87
C PHE A 839 -22.29 -68.41 10.57
N ALA A 840 -23.42 -68.63 11.21
CA ALA A 840 -23.84 -69.91 11.79
C ALA A 840 -24.42 -70.90 10.76
N GLY A 841 -24.57 -70.49 9.49
CA GLY A 841 -25.13 -71.34 8.41
C GLY A 841 -26.65 -71.55 8.48
N ARG A 842 -27.38 -70.72 9.23
CA ARG A 842 -28.81 -70.85 9.52
C ARG A 842 -29.65 -69.92 8.63
N ILE A 843 -29.43 -70.00 7.32
CA ILE A 843 -30.00 -69.09 6.31
C ILE A 843 -31.53 -69.06 6.35
N ALA A 844 -32.18 -70.21 6.59
CA ALA A 844 -33.65 -70.32 6.66
C ALA A 844 -34.28 -69.53 7.82
N GLU A 845 -33.48 -69.08 8.80
CA GLU A 845 -33.95 -68.33 9.96
C GLU A 845 -33.82 -66.80 9.78
N CYS A 846 -33.20 -66.36 8.68
CA CYS A 846 -33.11 -64.95 8.27
C CYS A 846 -34.48 -64.46 7.78
N THR A 847 -35.41 -64.17 8.68
CA THR A 847 -36.79 -63.76 8.35
C THR A 847 -37.08 -62.34 8.81
N GLU A 848 -36.89 -61.34 7.93
CA GLU A 848 -37.54 -60.03 8.06
C GLU A 848 -38.01 -59.51 6.67
N PRO A 849 -39.30 -59.14 6.48
CA PRO A 849 -39.84 -58.81 5.16
C PRO A 849 -39.51 -57.40 4.63
N GLU A 850 -39.08 -56.45 5.48
CA GLU A 850 -39.02 -55.02 5.12
C GLU A 850 -37.62 -54.50 4.77
N ARG A 851 -36.58 -55.32 4.95
CA ARG A 851 -35.24 -55.08 4.42
C ARG A 851 -34.69 -56.40 3.92
N ALA A 852 -34.90 -56.68 2.63
CA ALA A 852 -34.21 -57.77 2.00
C ALA A 852 -32.71 -57.44 1.94
N ASP A 853 -31.96 -58.04 2.85
CA ASP A 853 -30.51 -57.91 2.93
C ASP A 853 -29.88 -58.59 1.70
N ILE A 854 -28.93 -57.91 1.07
CA ILE A 854 -28.30 -58.35 -0.18
C ILE A 854 -27.65 -59.71 0.00
N ASP A 855 -27.06 -59.96 1.17
CA ASP A 855 -26.38 -61.20 1.50
C ASP A 855 -27.37 -62.39 1.60
N VAL A 856 -28.62 -62.13 2.02
CA VAL A 856 -29.69 -63.14 2.08
C VAL A 856 -30.23 -63.42 0.69
N MET A 857 -30.51 -62.39 -0.11
CA MET A 857 -30.96 -62.57 -1.50
C MET A 857 -29.91 -63.28 -2.36
N MET A 858 -28.63 -62.98 -2.15
CA MET A 858 -27.50 -63.65 -2.81
C MET A 858 -27.37 -65.10 -2.34
N ALA A 859 -27.53 -65.38 -1.04
CA ALA A 859 -27.55 -66.74 -0.51
C ALA A 859 -28.76 -67.57 -1.02
N GLU A 860 -29.89 -66.91 -1.30
CA GLU A 860 -31.11 -67.51 -1.88
C GLU A 860 -31.11 -67.58 -3.42
N LYS A 861 -30.02 -67.17 -4.08
CA LYS A 861 -29.89 -67.14 -5.56
C LYS A 861 -30.86 -66.17 -6.28
N ARG A 862 -31.25 -65.09 -5.60
CA ARG A 862 -32.12 -64.01 -6.12
C ARG A 862 -31.31 -62.78 -6.52
N THR A 863 -30.18 -63.00 -7.20
CA THR A 863 -29.15 -62.02 -7.56
C THR A 863 -29.69 -60.83 -8.38
N GLN A 864 -30.62 -61.08 -9.33
CA GLN A 864 -31.23 -60.02 -10.14
C GLN A 864 -32.19 -59.12 -9.34
N GLU A 865 -33.00 -59.69 -8.45
CA GLU A 865 -33.86 -58.91 -7.55
C GLU A 865 -33.05 -58.08 -6.56
N ALA A 866 -31.88 -58.57 -6.13
CA ALA A 866 -30.94 -57.83 -5.29
C ALA A 866 -30.35 -56.62 -6.02
N LEU A 867 -30.03 -56.75 -7.31
CA LEU A 867 -29.56 -55.65 -8.15
C LEU A 867 -30.66 -54.58 -8.36
N ASP A 868 -31.88 -55.03 -8.64
CA ASP A 868 -33.01 -54.16 -8.98
C ASP A 868 -33.53 -53.37 -7.77
N SER A 869 -33.43 -53.94 -6.57
CA SER A 869 -33.97 -53.31 -5.34
C SER A 869 -33.13 -52.13 -4.81
N TRP A 870 -31.83 -52.08 -5.11
CA TRP A 870 -30.91 -51.09 -4.50
C TRP A 870 -30.37 -50.02 -5.47
N GLY A 871 -30.66 -50.16 -6.77
CA GLY A 871 -30.28 -49.19 -7.80
C GLY A 871 -28.77 -49.18 -8.11
N CYS A 872 -28.42 -48.83 -9.35
CA CYS A 872 -27.10 -48.96 -9.96
C CYS A 872 -25.96 -48.17 -9.28
N ASP A 873 -26.28 -47.17 -8.46
CA ASP A 873 -25.35 -46.10 -8.03
C ASP A 873 -24.83 -46.24 -6.58
N ARG A 874 -25.17 -47.31 -5.85
CA ARG A 874 -24.70 -47.55 -4.47
C ARG A 874 -23.60 -48.60 -4.42
N SER A 875 -22.60 -48.41 -3.55
CA SER A 875 -21.41 -49.27 -3.36
C SER A 875 -21.73 -50.76 -3.18
N TYR A 876 -22.88 -51.08 -2.56
CA TYR A 876 -23.34 -52.44 -2.30
C TYR A 876 -23.94 -53.15 -3.52
N ALA A 877 -24.44 -52.43 -4.54
CA ALA A 877 -25.02 -53.02 -5.75
C ALA A 877 -23.97 -53.64 -6.70
N MET A 878 -22.68 -53.42 -6.45
CA MET A 878 -21.60 -53.99 -7.27
C MET A 878 -21.54 -55.52 -7.21
N TRP A 879 -21.86 -56.13 -6.07
CA TRP A 879 -21.74 -57.57 -5.88
C TRP A 879 -22.69 -58.39 -6.78
N PRO A 880 -24.02 -58.16 -6.74
CA PRO A 880 -24.94 -58.82 -7.68
C PRO A 880 -24.64 -58.47 -9.13
N ARG A 881 -24.23 -57.23 -9.42
CA ARG A 881 -23.94 -56.77 -10.79
C ARG A 881 -22.75 -57.51 -11.41
N HIS A 882 -21.67 -57.73 -10.65
CA HIS A 882 -20.51 -58.47 -11.14
C HIS A 882 -20.79 -59.97 -11.25
N LEU A 883 -21.60 -60.54 -10.33
CA LEU A 883 -22.04 -61.93 -10.41
C LEU A 883 -22.91 -62.17 -11.66
N LEU A 884 -23.91 -61.31 -11.91
CA LEU A 884 -24.75 -61.34 -13.12
C LEU A 884 -23.94 -61.06 -14.40
N GLY A 885 -22.91 -60.22 -14.31
CA GLY A 885 -21.98 -59.96 -15.41
C GLY A 885 -21.18 -61.21 -15.77
N LEU A 886 -20.69 -61.95 -14.78
CA LEU A 886 -20.03 -63.24 -14.95
C LEU A 886 -20.99 -64.28 -15.53
N GLU A 887 -22.20 -64.39 -15.01
CA GLU A 887 -23.24 -65.29 -15.53
C GLU A 887 -23.62 -64.97 -16.99
N ALA A 888 -23.84 -63.69 -17.33
CA ALA A 888 -24.14 -63.25 -18.70
C ALA A 888 -22.98 -63.53 -19.67
N TRP A 889 -21.75 -63.33 -19.20
CA TRP A 889 -20.54 -63.61 -19.97
C TRP A 889 -20.37 -65.11 -20.24
N ILE A 890 -20.68 -65.96 -19.25
CA ILE A 890 -20.70 -67.43 -19.35
C ILE A 890 -21.79 -67.89 -20.32
N ALA A 891 -22.97 -67.27 -20.29
CA ALA A 891 -24.07 -67.55 -21.19
C ALA A 891 -23.84 -67.07 -22.65
N GLY A 892 -22.70 -66.42 -22.92
CA GLY A 892 -22.34 -65.91 -24.25
C GLY A 892 -22.90 -64.53 -24.58
N ASP A 893 -23.61 -63.89 -23.64
CA ASP A 893 -24.15 -62.53 -23.78
C ASP A 893 -23.10 -61.48 -23.40
N ARG A 894 -22.15 -61.30 -24.32
CA ARG A 894 -20.98 -60.41 -24.13
C ARG A 894 -21.37 -58.95 -23.93
N ALA A 895 -22.43 -58.49 -24.59
CA ALA A 895 -22.88 -57.10 -24.50
C ALA A 895 -23.47 -56.81 -23.10
N ARG A 896 -24.28 -57.73 -22.56
CA ARG A 896 -24.83 -57.60 -21.22
C ARG A 896 -23.75 -57.71 -20.15
N ALA A 897 -22.78 -58.60 -20.34
CA ALA A 897 -21.61 -58.70 -19.47
C ALA A 897 -20.84 -57.38 -19.41
N ASP A 898 -20.48 -56.81 -20.57
CA ASP A 898 -19.74 -55.53 -20.64
C ASP A 898 -20.53 -54.37 -20.04
N GLN A 899 -21.85 -54.35 -20.23
CA GLN A 899 -22.74 -53.36 -19.63
C GLN A 899 -22.79 -53.49 -18.09
N LEU A 900 -22.82 -54.71 -17.57
CA LEU A 900 -22.86 -54.98 -16.12
C LEU A 900 -21.49 -54.73 -15.47
N PHE A 901 -20.39 -55.00 -16.16
CA PHE A 901 -19.04 -54.65 -15.68
C PHE A 901 -18.70 -53.16 -15.77
N ALA A 902 -19.45 -52.38 -16.54
CA ALA A 902 -19.29 -50.93 -16.60
C ALA A 902 -19.78 -50.27 -15.29
N VAL A 903 -18.89 -49.52 -14.62
CA VAL A 903 -19.17 -48.83 -13.35
C VAL A 903 -19.73 -47.43 -13.65
N PRO A 904 -20.87 -47.00 -13.04
CA PRO A 904 -21.41 -45.68 -13.26
C PRO A 904 -20.59 -44.57 -12.54
N PRO A 905 -20.54 -43.35 -13.09
CA PRO A 905 -19.61 -42.29 -12.68
C PRO A 905 -19.89 -41.62 -11.32
N ALA A 906 -21.01 -41.91 -10.64
CA ALA A 906 -21.46 -41.14 -9.47
C ALA A 906 -21.11 -41.73 -8.08
N ALA A 907 -20.57 -42.95 -7.98
CA ALA A 907 -20.31 -43.58 -6.69
C ALA A 907 -18.97 -43.12 -6.07
N ARG A 908 -19.01 -42.22 -5.07
CA ARG A 908 -17.85 -41.87 -4.22
C ARG A 908 -17.51 -43.05 -3.29
N PHE A 909 -16.39 -43.71 -3.54
CA PHE A 909 -15.86 -44.76 -2.66
C PHE A 909 -15.13 -44.14 -1.48
N HIS A 910 -15.66 -44.31 -0.26
CA HIS A 910 -14.88 -44.10 0.95
C HIS A 910 -13.95 -45.31 1.16
N GLN A 911 -12.69 -45.01 1.44
CA GLN A 911 -11.66 -45.96 1.83
C GLN A 911 -12.03 -46.58 3.19
N LEU A 912 -12.61 -47.78 3.17
CA LEU A 912 -12.59 -48.79 4.24
C LEU A 912 -13.11 -50.10 3.64
N ASP A 913 -12.25 -51.13 3.68
CA ASP A 913 -12.49 -52.58 3.62
C ASP A 913 -13.35 -53.15 2.47
N PHE A 914 -12.69 -53.63 1.40
CA PHE A 914 -13.28 -54.64 0.50
C PHE A 914 -12.21 -55.60 -0.05
N HIS A 915 -12.20 -56.85 0.45
CA HIS A 915 -11.25 -57.90 0.09
C HIS A 915 -11.39 -58.37 -1.36
N LEU A 916 -10.40 -58.08 -2.21
CA LEU A 916 -10.26 -58.67 -3.55
C LEU A 916 -9.92 -60.17 -3.54
N ALA A 917 -9.64 -60.77 -2.38
CA ALA A 917 -9.62 -62.23 -2.21
C ALA A 917 -10.93 -62.89 -2.69
N HIS A 918 -12.06 -62.16 -2.61
CA HIS A 918 -13.37 -62.56 -3.11
C HIS A 918 -13.52 -62.67 -4.64
N TRP A 919 -12.54 -62.18 -5.42
CA TRP A 919 -12.64 -62.08 -6.88
C TRP A 919 -11.84 -63.14 -7.63
N VAL A 920 -10.88 -63.77 -6.95
CA VAL A 920 -9.96 -64.75 -7.55
C VAL A 920 -9.98 -66.07 -6.79
N ILE A 921 -9.98 -66.02 -5.46
CA ILE A 921 -10.00 -67.23 -4.63
C ILE A 921 -11.44 -67.71 -4.51
N VAL A 922 -12.36 -66.90 -3.99
CA VAL A 922 -13.76 -67.33 -3.73
C VAL A 922 -14.52 -67.83 -4.97
N PRO A 923 -14.37 -67.27 -6.19
CA PRO A 923 -15.00 -67.82 -7.39
C PRO A 923 -14.41 -69.17 -7.81
N ALA A 924 -13.10 -69.36 -7.65
CA ALA A 924 -12.44 -70.66 -7.84
C ALA A 924 -12.87 -71.69 -6.76
N LEU A 925 -13.16 -71.23 -5.54
CA LEU A 925 -13.74 -72.06 -4.47
C LEU A 925 -15.21 -72.43 -4.74
N HIS A 926 -15.99 -71.55 -5.36
CA HIS A 926 -17.37 -71.80 -5.77
C HIS A 926 -17.45 -72.79 -6.95
N GLU A 927 -16.54 -72.70 -7.92
CA GLU A 927 -16.43 -73.68 -9.02
C GLU A 927 -16.16 -75.11 -8.48
N LEU A 928 -15.27 -75.25 -7.49
CA LEU A 928 -14.96 -76.52 -6.82
C LEU A 928 -16.13 -77.10 -5.99
N SER A 929 -17.17 -76.31 -5.72
CA SER A 929 -18.35 -76.69 -4.93
C SER A 929 -19.52 -77.27 -5.76
N GLY A 930 -19.38 -77.35 -7.08
CA GLY A 930 -20.32 -78.06 -7.97
C GLY A 930 -21.04 -77.22 -9.02
N ASP A 931 -20.66 -75.96 -9.21
CA ASP A 931 -21.14 -75.12 -10.31
C ASP A 931 -20.11 -75.15 -11.45
N ARG A 932 -20.43 -75.89 -12.52
CA ARG A 932 -19.44 -76.29 -13.54
C ARG A 932 -19.34 -75.26 -14.66
N GLY A 933 -18.24 -74.52 -14.66
CA GLY A 933 -17.73 -73.86 -15.86
C GLY A 933 -16.81 -72.68 -15.57
N ALA A 934 -15.62 -72.91 -15.04
CA ALA A 934 -14.60 -71.87 -14.98
C ALA A 934 -13.19 -72.34 -15.40
N LEU A 935 -12.35 -71.31 -15.51
CA LEU A 935 -10.93 -71.32 -15.87
C LEU A 935 -10.56 -71.73 -17.31
N ALA A 936 -11.22 -71.10 -18.28
CA ALA A 936 -10.52 -70.67 -19.48
C ALA A 936 -11.04 -69.28 -19.91
N VAL A 937 -10.13 -68.41 -20.33
CA VAL A 937 -10.37 -67.09 -20.96
C VAL A 937 -10.34 -65.87 -20.02
N ALA A 938 -9.12 -65.39 -19.74
CA ALA A 938 -8.75 -63.97 -19.90
C ALA A 938 -7.21 -63.89 -19.97
N SER A 939 -6.65 -63.22 -20.99
CA SER A 939 -5.19 -63.06 -21.08
C SER A 939 -4.70 -62.16 -19.94
N ALA A 940 -3.53 -62.51 -19.39
CA ALA A 940 -2.86 -61.77 -18.31
C ALA A 940 -2.82 -60.25 -18.58
N ASP A 941 -2.58 -59.83 -19.83
CA ASP A 941 -2.54 -58.44 -20.30
C ASP A 941 -3.79 -57.58 -20.04
N ALA A 942 -4.98 -58.17 -19.92
CA ALA A 942 -6.23 -57.44 -19.64
C ALA A 942 -6.47 -57.26 -18.14
N MET A 943 -6.07 -58.24 -17.33
CA MET A 943 -6.07 -58.15 -15.86
C MET A 943 -4.92 -57.24 -15.36
N GLU A 944 -3.77 -57.28 -16.03
CA GLU A 944 -2.58 -56.46 -15.78
C GLU A 944 -2.85 -54.95 -15.94
N ARG A 945 -3.81 -54.56 -16.79
CA ARG A 945 -4.19 -53.16 -17.00
C ARG A 945 -5.25 -52.61 -16.02
N ARG A 946 -5.97 -53.48 -15.30
CA ARG A 946 -7.08 -53.09 -14.41
C ARG A 946 -6.77 -53.16 -12.91
N PHE A 947 -5.80 -53.97 -12.47
CA PHE A 947 -5.55 -54.26 -11.05
C PHE A 947 -4.10 -54.06 -10.61
N CYS A 948 -3.56 -52.85 -10.76
CA CYS A 948 -2.17 -52.57 -10.37
C CYS A 948 -1.97 -52.17 -8.89
N TYR A 949 -3.01 -52.21 -8.03
CA TYR A 949 -2.95 -51.53 -6.71
C TYR A 949 -3.34 -52.33 -5.49
N GLU A 950 -3.76 -53.57 -5.66
CA GLU A 950 -3.63 -54.54 -4.60
C GLU A 950 -2.59 -55.56 -5.04
N GLN A 951 -1.40 -55.50 -4.45
CA GLN A 951 -0.31 -56.35 -4.90
C GLN A 951 -0.64 -57.83 -4.62
N LYS A 952 -1.31 -58.14 -3.50
CA LYS A 952 -1.66 -59.50 -3.09
C LYS A 952 -2.56 -60.26 -4.11
N PRO A 953 -3.75 -59.76 -4.52
CA PRO A 953 -4.58 -60.39 -5.57
C PRO A 953 -3.87 -60.55 -6.91
N TRP A 954 -2.99 -59.61 -7.27
CA TRP A 954 -2.16 -59.70 -8.48
C TRP A 954 -1.17 -60.86 -8.41
N TYR A 955 -0.46 -61.02 -7.29
CA TYR A 955 0.40 -62.18 -7.05
C TYR A 955 -0.43 -63.49 -7.00
N ASN A 956 -1.62 -63.50 -6.39
CA ASN A 956 -2.50 -64.68 -6.33
C ASN A 956 -2.90 -65.17 -7.73
N ALA A 957 -3.33 -64.24 -8.59
CA ALA A 957 -3.72 -64.53 -9.96
C ALA A 957 -2.52 -65.02 -10.80
N ARG A 958 -1.35 -64.37 -10.67
CA ARG A 958 -0.12 -64.81 -11.35
C ARG A 958 0.34 -66.19 -10.87
N TYR A 959 0.14 -66.52 -9.61
CA TYR A 959 0.47 -67.83 -9.07
C TYR A 959 -0.49 -68.92 -9.58
N LEU A 960 -1.81 -68.68 -9.53
CA LEU A 960 -2.81 -69.63 -10.03
C LEU A 960 -2.72 -69.87 -11.54
N THR A 961 -2.25 -68.87 -12.29
CA THR A 961 -1.97 -68.97 -13.74
C THR A 961 -0.56 -69.51 -14.06
N ARG A 962 0.23 -69.88 -13.04
CA ARG A 962 1.62 -70.35 -13.15
C ARG A 962 2.59 -69.36 -13.80
N ALA A 963 2.26 -68.07 -13.79
CA ALA A 963 3.10 -66.99 -14.32
C ALA A 963 4.23 -66.57 -13.36
N ILE A 964 4.23 -67.05 -12.13
CA ILE A 964 5.28 -66.90 -11.11
C ILE A 964 5.39 -68.21 -10.31
N ASP A 965 6.59 -68.51 -9.81
CA ASP A 965 6.86 -69.67 -8.96
C ASP A 965 6.74 -69.34 -7.46
N ASP A 966 6.90 -70.34 -6.61
CA ASP A 966 6.86 -70.20 -5.14
C ASP A 966 7.86 -69.13 -4.63
N ALA A 967 9.06 -69.10 -5.21
CA ALA A 967 10.10 -68.17 -4.79
C ALA A 967 9.74 -66.73 -5.14
N ALA A 968 9.25 -66.50 -6.36
CA ALA A 968 8.77 -65.20 -6.82
C ALA A 968 7.51 -64.75 -6.08
N TYR A 969 6.62 -65.67 -5.70
CA TYR A 969 5.43 -65.37 -4.90
C TYR A 969 5.76 -65.04 -3.44
N LEU A 970 6.70 -65.75 -2.82
CA LEU A 970 7.17 -65.45 -1.45
C LEU A 970 8.03 -64.18 -1.39
N ALA A 971 8.68 -63.82 -2.50
CA ALA A 971 9.45 -62.59 -2.62
C ALA A 971 8.59 -61.33 -2.79
N GLN A 972 7.26 -61.47 -2.92
CA GLN A 972 6.33 -60.35 -3.08
C GLN A 972 6.46 -59.30 -1.95
N PRO A 973 6.15 -58.01 -2.19
CA PRO A 973 6.39 -56.97 -1.18
C PRO A 973 5.52 -57.16 0.07
N HIS A 974 4.30 -57.71 -0.05
CA HIS A 974 3.45 -58.08 1.09
C HIS A 974 3.76 -59.48 1.65
N ARG A 975 4.90 -59.61 2.36
CA ARG A 975 5.38 -60.92 2.85
C ARG A 975 4.64 -61.47 4.06
N GLN A 976 3.94 -60.61 4.81
CA GLN A 976 3.37 -60.91 6.13
C GLN A 976 2.40 -62.11 6.11
N PHE A 977 1.66 -62.29 5.01
CA PHE A 977 0.66 -63.36 4.84
C PHE A 977 0.95 -64.26 3.63
N ALA A 978 2.00 -63.94 2.85
CA ALA A 978 2.36 -64.65 1.62
C ALA A 978 2.51 -66.16 1.83
N ALA A 979 3.06 -66.59 2.97
CA ALA A 979 3.19 -68.01 3.28
C ALA A 979 1.83 -68.71 3.51
N ALA A 980 0.89 -68.04 4.21
CA ALA A 980 -0.45 -68.57 4.44
C ALA A 980 -1.26 -68.57 3.14
N ASP A 981 -1.25 -67.46 2.39
CA ASP A 981 -1.92 -67.37 1.10
C ASP A 981 -1.37 -68.39 0.10
N LEU A 982 -0.05 -68.61 0.07
CA LEU A 982 0.58 -69.61 -0.78
C LEU A 982 0.11 -71.03 -0.44
N LEU A 983 -0.08 -71.37 0.84
CA LEU A 983 -0.62 -72.67 1.24
C LEU A 983 -2.06 -72.84 0.75
N LEU A 984 -2.89 -71.80 0.87
CA LEU A 984 -4.26 -71.82 0.36
C LEU A 984 -4.28 -71.97 -1.17
N LEU A 985 -3.49 -71.17 -1.88
CA LEU A 985 -3.39 -71.20 -3.34
C LEU A 985 -2.82 -72.51 -3.87
N LYS A 986 -1.87 -73.14 -3.18
CA LYS A 986 -1.36 -74.48 -3.49
C LYS A 986 -2.44 -75.55 -3.34
N GLY A 987 -3.23 -75.48 -2.27
CA GLY A 987 -4.39 -76.36 -2.08
C GLY A 987 -5.40 -76.19 -3.21
N VAL A 988 -5.76 -74.95 -3.53
CA VAL A 988 -6.72 -74.62 -4.60
C VAL A 988 -6.19 -75.06 -5.98
N LEU A 989 -4.92 -74.77 -6.28
CA LEU A 989 -4.28 -75.14 -7.56
C LEU A 989 -4.16 -76.66 -7.73
N ALA A 990 -3.85 -77.40 -6.68
CA ALA A 990 -3.81 -78.87 -6.71
C ALA A 990 -5.20 -79.46 -7.00
N GLU A 991 -6.27 -78.90 -6.44
CA GLU A 991 -7.63 -79.34 -6.73
C GLU A 991 -8.11 -78.96 -8.13
N ILE A 992 -7.83 -77.74 -8.59
CA ILE A 992 -8.14 -77.30 -9.97
C ILE A 992 -7.36 -78.15 -10.99
N SER A 993 -6.16 -78.60 -10.64
CA SER A 993 -5.35 -79.50 -11.49
C SER A 993 -5.79 -80.97 -11.43
N GLY A 994 -6.86 -81.32 -10.69
CA GLY A 994 -7.38 -82.68 -10.61
C GLY A 994 -6.68 -83.59 -9.59
N GLU A 995 -5.90 -83.04 -8.66
CA GLU A 995 -5.10 -83.78 -7.67
C GLU A 995 -5.54 -83.49 -6.21
N PRO A 996 -6.78 -83.85 -5.80
CA PRO A 996 -7.32 -83.49 -4.49
C PRO A 996 -6.57 -84.10 -3.30
N ALA A 997 -5.89 -85.24 -3.47
CA ALA A 997 -5.05 -85.83 -2.44
C ALA A 997 -3.80 -84.99 -2.13
N ALA A 998 -3.27 -84.27 -3.13
CA ALA A 998 -2.13 -83.36 -2.97
C ALA A 998 -2.53 -82.02 -2.32
N ALA A 999 -3.82 -81.67 -2.33
CA ALA A 999 -4.33 -80.44 -1.70
C ALA A 999 -4.48 -80.55 -0.17
N SER A 1000 -4.78 -81.73 0.36
CA SER A 1000 -5.03 -81.96 1.79
C SER A 1000 -3.90 -81.50 2.73
N PRO A 1001 -2.61 -81.81 2.44
CA PRO A 1001 -1.51 -81.37 3.28
C PRO A 1001 -1.39 -79.84 3.34
N HIS A 1002 -1.71 -79.14 2.24
CA HIS A 1002 -1.65 -77.68 2.17
C HIS A 1002 -2.76 -77.02 2.99
N TYR A 1003 -3.99 -77.53 2.91
CA TYR A 1003 -5.11 -77.04 3.72
C TYR A 1003 -4.94 -77.32 5.22
N ARG A 1004 -4.39 -78.49 5.59
CA ARG A 1004 -4.06 -78.79 6.98
C ARG A 1004 -2.92 -77.93 7.50
N ALA A 1005 -1.89 -77.72 6.68
CA ALA A 1005 -0.78 -76.81 7.01
C ALA A 1005 -1.26 -75.37 7.17
N TRP A 1006 -2.21 -74.92 6.35
CA TRP A 1006 -2.89 -73.65 6.52
C TRP A 1006 -3.64 -73.60 7.85
N GLN A 1007 -4.52 -74.56 8.12
CA GLN A 1007 -5.33 -74.61 9.34
C GLN A 1007 -4.50 -74.68 10.63
N ALA A 1008 -3.30 -75.28 10.57
CA ALA A 1008 -2.36 -75.34 11.69
C ALA A 1008 -1.67 -73.99 12.00
N LEU A 1009 -1.77 -72.99 11.13
CA LEU A 1009 -1.23 -71.66 11.40
C LEU A 1009 -2.07 -70.94 12.47
N PRO A 1010 -1.43 -70.13 13.34
CA PRO A 1010 -2.15 -69.25 14.27
C PRO A 1010 -3.12 -68.33 13.50
N ALA A 1011 -4.31 -68.06 14.06
CA ALA A 1011 -5.37 -67.31 13.39
C ALA A 1011 -4.89 -65.94 12.85
N PHE A 1012 -4.05 -65.23 13.62
CA PHE A 1012 -3.47 -63.95 13.20
C PHE A 1012 -2.46 -64.04 12.04
N ARG A 1013 -1.94 -65.24 11.73
CA ARG A 1013 -1.10 -65.51 10.53
C ARG A 1013 -1.91 -65.95 9.31
N ARG A 1014 -3.20 -66.29 9.51
CA ARG A 1014 -4.15 -66.61 8.44
C ARG A 1014 -5.09 -65.45 8.10
N ALA A 1015 -5.26 -64.52 9.03
CA ALA A 1015 -6.15 -63.38 8.91
C ALA A 1015 -5.43 -62.18 8.30
N THR A 1016 -5.66 -61.93 6.99
CA THR A 1016 -5.51 -60.56 6.51
C THR A 1016 -6.65 -59.66 7.00
N ASP A 1017 -7.88 -60.18 7.16
CA ASP A 1017 -9.05 -59.38 7.53
C ASP A 1017 -10.26 -60.17 8.11
N LEU A 1018 -10.07 -61.29 8.81
CA LEU A 1018 -11.19 -62.12 9.35
C LEU A 1018 -12.25 -62.49 8.28
N ASP A 1019 -11.84 -62.97 7.10
CA ASP A 1019 -12.81 -63.45 6.09
C ASP A 1019 -13.34 -64.85 6.46
N PRO A 1020 -14.60 -64.98 6.90
CA PRO A 1020 -15.13 -66.23 7.42
C PRO A 1020 -15.49 -67.23 6.31
N VAL A 1021 -15.46 -66.82 5.03
CA VAL A 1021 -15.70 -67.71 3.88
C VAL A 1021 -14.52 -68.68 3.70
N LEU A 1022 -13.29 -68.18 3.84
CA LEU A 1022 -12.06 -68.97 3.65
C LEU A 1022 -11.85 -70.00 4.77
N GLU A 1023 -12.11 -69.61 6.02
CA GLU A 1023 -12.07 -70.53 7.17
C GLU A 1023 -13.10 -71.66 7.03
N ARG A 1024 -14.34 -71.33 6.62
CA ARG A 1024 -15.40 -72.33 6.31
C ARG A 1024 -14.99 -73.29 5.20
N PHE A 1025 -14.42 -72.77 4.11
CA PHE A 1025 -13.97 -73.58 2.97
C PHE A 1025 -12.86 -74.55 3.38
N VAL A 1026 -11.81 -74.08 4.06
CA VAL A 1026 -10.69 -74.93 4.46
C VAL A 1026 -11.13 -75.98 5.47
N ALA A 1027 -11.94 -75.62 6.47
CA ALA A 1027 -12.50 -76.58 7.42
C ALA A 1027 -13.37 -77.65 6.73
N TRP A 1028 -14.21 -77.23 5.78
CA TRP A 1028 -15.03 -78.15 4.96
C TRP A 1028 -14.18 -79.09 4.10
N ARG A 1029 -13.12 -78.60 3.44
CA ARG A 1029 -12.22 -79.44 2.62
C ARG A 1029 -11.37 -80.38 3.48
N VAL A 1030 -10.85 -79.92 4.61
CA VAL A 1030 -10.08 -80.79 5.54
C VAL A 1030 -10.97 -81.94 6.06
N ALA A 1031 -12.24 -81.66 6.35
CA ALA A 1031 -13.22 -82.68 6.74
C ALA A 1031 -13.64 -83.59 5.56
N GLY A 1032 -13.81 -83.04 4.35
CA GLY A 1032 -14.30 -83.77 3.17
C GLY A 1032 -13.25 -84.61 2.43
N ILE A 1033 -11.98 -84.21 2.42
CA ILE A 1033 -10.89 -84.94 1.74
C ILE A 1033 -10.47 -86.20 2.52
N GLY A 1034 -10.77 -86.29 3.81
CA GLY A 1034 -10.56 -87.51 4.61
C GLY A 1034 -11.69 -88.54 4.55
N ALA A 1035 -12.83 -88.20 3.93
CA ALA A 1035 -14.05 -89.01 3.91
C ALA A 1035 -14.46 -89.47 2.50
N ARG A 1036 -13.62 -89.26 1.49
CA ARG A 1036 -13.78 -89.80 0.14
C ARG A 1036 -12.76 -90.88 -0.17
#